data_AF-A0AAT9IT24-F1
#
_entry.id   AF-A0AAT9IT24-F1
#
_cell.length_a   1.000
_cell.length_b   1.000
_cell.length_c   1.000
_cell.angle_alpha   90.00
_cell.angle_beta   90.00
_cell.angle_gamma   90.00
#
_symmetry.space_group_name_H-M   'P 1'
#
loop_
_entity.id
_entity.type
_entity.pdbx_description
1 polymer ?
#
loop_
_entity_poly.entity_id
_entity_poly.type
_entity_poly.pdbx_seq_one_letter_code
_entity_poly.pdbx_strand_id
1 'polypeptide(L)'
;MTAFSHPSLSAADEEALWFPVHMSGGDSFSRPTGIDGAGDDGPEDHDAIGLPGRRPAGPGGKPPAKKSGAGLPGWVWFTLCGAAALGIAVVVARKEIAESVAESWLKGQGVSADIKLDAFSLNHVSGAVLIRDGKNPNMSIGRFDVDYGLNLFAGGGLPLARVERIHLVKPVLAFSIKDGKLNFGTLDKIVQDALSAPPSNAPLPRDILIEDATVTVDSDYGKLTGRGGISLHNGQLAMLDLRLPKTHLTGKLGVGDLHEGRITARSVNTGKNGDQLHVQAHMTGDNWTVKAAGNLVETIGAEEERFYGQNIVLELDAYLPYRHAKSMYEAFSGPTAAVFDLRADEVRNPGLHASSFKAHLQLDGQLKTNEKGSAYSGAANVTSSADSFHAGDMQIDTASIEGRDLQLNTGFSSETGLAFNLTGPVRGDVGRLQQGDLLLKAAHIDLGELAVASDADGARATFSGDMALGHLATGDVSLDQTMASLEGGAKAGGDAGPWNVTLKSNIASNNARYRGLNAMARDRAQARIEAAKVPPKPGVPLDPGPDAIIALDRALDRFSLRVKALNVAVSGDSPDVTPLVAVRMQGAEAGLKGGGKVTLAPHATKPVYSNTNSGAFGLALSGPDLPQIALAVDNLGPASGNVAAGKYSLAAQFNFDPVSGIKFDGHGRFTLLNGGGISATLDKEAHFSAQSAELGDHVENLSATLRQNGKTFLVFTPNAWRASGAFSDLALTAPNEVVGLKGGQGTFEAYALADGVGFKADLATSTVSDGVPEDATRFNPLLLSGTIGQDRKALTGRFFAATPSTKGADGKPLRIVAIHLDNDVASGAGALSFKTLDLNFVPDGLQPIYLSPPMAAIFSRNVTGPMSFEGAFNWTKTSSSSDGVLTIGVNDFVAATEHAPYGVGMSFFGSTGASQGLTGQIRFDSLAPLHSLPGQKIHLARTELGIPLTDLDLSLQILGDHLTLERATVESPGGQVRLEPTDIYFDAKAPIKGVLAFDGLDFGAVVASTSLNKSMSFKGHMTGHLPFVYDQGHLKFVDGTMQSDAPGQISIYRTAVTGVNTATGTVTSDAPSATAALAAKNAQAAAAADPAFNPFQDLAYQAMEYVTYDQLDARLNSRDDLILNINFHIKGYFDPPHQQKANISLFDYISGKWLQKPITLPSRTPVELYLEMPINLDEMLNDLTNINLRTAQKPQ
;
A
#
# COMPACT_ATOMS: atom_id res chain seq x y z
N MET A 1 17.64 -18.04 61.60
CA MET A 1 17.29 -18.65 62.91
C MET A 1 18.59 -19.01 63.65
N THR A 2 18.52 -19.35 64.93
CA THR A 2 19.66 -19.28 65.87
C THR A 2 19.87 -20.55 66.71
N ALA A 3 21.15 -20.83 67.04
CA ALA A 3 21.63 -21.82 68.01
C ALA A 3 21.49 -23.31 67.57
N PHE A 4 22.22 -24.30 68.13
CA PHE A 4 22.93 -24.38 69.43
C PHE A 4 24.25 -25.20 69.40
N SER A 5 25.21 -24.79 70.26
CA SER A 5 26.26 -25.55 70.99
C SER A 5 27.02 -26.79 70.43
N HIS A 6 28.36 -26.76 70.59
CA HIS A 6 29.20 -27.97 70.82
C HIS A 6 28.98 -28.57 72.22
N PRO A 7 29.38 -29.84 72.48
CA PRO A 7 30.67 -30.05 73.16
C PRO A 7 31.52 -31.23 72.59
N SER A 8 32.68 -31.47 73.21
CA SER A 8 33.74 -32.41 72.79
C SER A 8 33.79 -33.72 73.60
N LEU A 9 34.23 -34.82 72.98
CA LEU A 9 34.93 -36.04 73.49
C LEU A 9 34.91 -37.09 72.34
N SER A 10 35.80 -38.08 72.19
CA SER A 10 37.05 -38.47 72.88
C SER A 10 37.96 -39.21 71.89
N ALA A 11 39.25 -39.39 72.19
CA ALA A 11 40.16 -40.18 71.34
C ALA A 11 40.13 -41.68 71.68
N ALA A 12 39.90 -42.53 70.67
CA ALA A 12 40.21 -43.96 70.63
C ALA A 12 40.16 -44.48 69.18
N ASP A 13 40.73 -45.67 68.96
CA ASP A 13 40.53 -46.60 67.82
C ASP A 13 41.02 -46.18 66.42
N GLU A 14 42.28 -46.55 66.14
CA GLU A 14 42.92 -46.52 64.82
C GLU A 14 42.61 -47.80 64.00
N GLU A 15 41.41 -47.92 63.44
CA GLU A 15 41.13 -48.94 62.41
C GLU A 15 41.76 -48.53 61.06
N ALA A 16 43.04 -48.87 60.90
CA ALA A 16 43.76 -48.69 59.64
C ALA A 16 43.44 -49.82 58.62
N LEU A 17 43.81 -49.59 57.36
CA LEU A 17 43.77 -50.60 56.29
C LEU A 17 44.84 -51.70 56.53
N TRP A 18 44.52 -52.63 57.42
CA TRP A 18 45.34 -53.80 57.74
C TRP A 18 45.10 -54.93 56.73
N PHE A 19 46.14 -55.42 56.05
CA PHE A 19 46.10 -56.67 55.31
C PHE A 19 46.48 -57.85 56.23
N PRO A 20 45.57 -58.76 56.60
CA PRO A 20 45.90 -59.92 57.41
C PRO A 20 46.70 -60.95 56.58
N VAL A 21 47.94 -61.20 56.97
CA VAL A 21 48.79 -62.23 56.36
C VAL A 21 48.35 -63.62 56.85
N HIS A 22 47.37 -64.21 56.18
CA HIS A 22 46.94 -65.58 56.45
C HIS A 22 48.00 -66.60 55.99
N MET A 23 48.78 -67.12 56.94
CA MET A 23 49.60 -68.31 56.70
C MET A 23 48.71 -69.56 56.71
N SER A 24 48.72 -70.35 55.62
CA SER A 24 47.98 -71.60 55.52
C SER A 24 48.67 -72.74 56.28
N GLY A 25 48.40 -72.84 57.59
CA GLY A 25 48.66 -74.07 58.36
C GLY A 25 47.53 -75.06 58.12
N GLY A 26 47.81 -76.21 57.51
CA GLY A 26 46.81 -77.21 57.19
C GLY A 26 46.69 -78.31 58.24
N ASP A 27 45.49 -78.51 58.78
CA ASP A 27 45.13 -79.74 59.49
C ASP A 27 44.94 -80.89 58.49
N SER A 28 45.22 -82.12 58.92
CA SER A 28 45.07 -83.33 58.10
C SER A 28 44.73 -84.54 58.95
N PHE A 29 43.79 -85.35 58.43
CA PHE A 29 43.21 -86.55 59.06
C PHE A 29 42.30 -86.21 60.27
N SER A 30 41.08 -86.77 60.38
CA SER A 30 40.71 -88.17 60.09
C SER A 30 39.66 -88.42 58.99
N ARG A 31 39.91 -89.55 58.30
CA ARG A 31 39.03 -90.36 57.42
C ARG A 31 37.78 -90.95 58.14
N PRO A 32 36.85 -91.67 57.45
CA PRO A 32 36.38 -91.54 56.05
C PRO A 32 34.83 -91.78 55.83
N THR A 33 34.35 -91.50 54.60
CA THR A 33 33.23 -92.18 53.87
C THR A 33 31.91 -92.54 54.59
N GLY A 34 30.80 -91.90 54.18
CA GLY A 34 29.42 -92.33 54.41
C GLY A 34 28.49 -91.78 53.32
N ILE A 35 27.54 -92.58 52.83
CA ILE A 35 26.72 -92.36 51.61
C ILE A 35 25.29 -91.89 51.96
N ASP A 36 24.71 -91.05 51.08
CA ASP A 36 23.28 -90.68 50.91
C ASP A 36 22.47 -90.10 52.08
N GLY A 37 21.35 -89.43 51.73
CA GLY A 37 20.15 -89.35 52.57
C GLY A 37 19.63 -87.94 52.88
N ALA A 38 18.43 -87.61 52.39
CA ALA A 38 17.65 -86.44 52.82
C ALA A 38 16.64 -86.84 53.91
N GLY A 39 16.17 -85.88 54.72
CA GLY A 39 14.99 -86.07 55.60
C GLY A 39 14.82 -85.04 56.73
N ASP A 40 13.63 -84.45 56.77
CA ASP A 40 12.81 -83.95 57.90
C ASP A 40 13.40 -83.05 59.02
N ASP A 41 12.88 -81.81 59.07
CA ASP A 41 12.00 -81.25 60.12
C ASP A 41 12.18 -81.62 61.61
N GLY A 42 12.18 -80.61 62.49
CA GLY A 42 11.89 -80.77 63.94
C GLY A 42 12.40 -79.63 64.85
N PRO A 43 11.60 -79.09 65.80
CA PRO A 43 12.01 -78.02 66.73
C PRO A 43 12.07 -78.47 68.22
N GLU A 44 12.09 -77.50 69.15
CA GLU A 44 12.01 -77.65 70.63
C GLU A 44 13.34 -78.16 71.32
N ASP A 45 13.70 -77.85 72.58
CA ASP A 45 13.10 -76.94 73.58
C ASP A 45 14.07 -76.39 74.67
N HIS A 46 13.59 -75.34 75.36
CA HIS A 46 13.76 -74.85 76.76
C HIS A 46 14.96 -75.17 77.75
N ASP A 47 15.12 -74.21 78.68
CA ASP A 47 15.54 -74.28 80.12
C ASP A 47 16.99 -74.45 80.66
N ALA A 48 17.62 -73.30 80.98
CA ALA A 48 17.89 -72.73 82.33
C ALA A 48 18.58 -73.49 83.53
N ILE A 49 19.12 -72.69 84.48
CA ILE A 49 19.61 -73.00 85.88
C ILE A 49 21.00 -73.69 85.99
N GLY A 50 21.92 -73.38 86.94
CA GLY A 50 22.03 -72.25 87.89
C GLY A 50 22.96 -72.43 89.13
N LEU A 51 24.08 -71.68 89.19
CA LEU A 51 24.85 -71.25 90.41
C LEU A 51 25.57 -72.36 91.29
N PRO A 52 26.14 -72.11 92.51
CA PRO A 52 27.62 -71.94 92.66
C PRO A 52 28.32 -72.63 93.90
N GLY A 53 29.67 -72.57 94.05
CA GLY A 53 30.32 -73.04 95.30
C GLY A 53 31.85 -72.91 95.53
N ARG A 54 32.25 -71.91 96.36
CA ARG A 54 33.35 -71.81 97.39
C ARG A 54 34.77 -72.47 97.30
N ARG A 55 35.75 -71.72 97.83
CA ARG A 55 37.14 -72.04 98.33
C ARG A 55 37.10 -72.68 99.78
N PRO A 56 38.19 -72.98 100.57
CA PRO A 56 39.62 -72.55 100.51
C PRO A 56 40.76 -73.50 101.06
N ALA A 57 42.00 -72.96 101.13
CA ALA A 57 43.23 -73.39 101.87
C ALA A 57 43.97 -74.67 101.38
N GLY A 58 45.29 -74.88 101.53
CA GLY A 58 46.41 -74.11 102.15
C GLY A 58 47.18 -74.96 103.21
N PRO A 59 48.44 -74.66 103.65
CA PRO A 59 49.50 -73.73 103.19
C PRO A 59 50.69 -74.56 102.58
N GLY A 60 52.03 -74.35 102.68
CA GLY A 60 52.95 -73.27 103.13
C GLY A 60 54.34 -73.78 103.62
N GLY A 61 55.48 -73.15 103.23
CA GLY A 61 56.85 -73.49 103.73
C GLY A 61 58.04 -72.88 102.96
N LYS A 62 59.21 -72.71 103.62
CA LYS A 62 60.52 -72.19 103.11
C LYS A 62 61.66 -72.84 103.96
N PRO A 63 62.97 -72.52 103.80
CA PRO A 63 63.93 -72.57 102.66
C PRO A 63 65.05 -73.63 103.02
N PRO A 64 66.41 -73.48 102.91
CA PRO A 64 67.31 -72.67 102.05
C PRO A 64 68.58 -73.40 101.46
N ALA A 65 69.36 -72.64 100.67
CA ALA A 65 70.86 -72.57 100.64
C ALA A 65 71.78 -73.55 99.84
N LYS A 66 72.50 -72.91 98.87
CA LYS A 66 73.94 -73.04 98.48
C LYS A 66 74.46 -74.19 97.57
N LYS A 67 74.98 -73.77 96.40
CA LYS A 67 76.14 -74.28 95.61
C LYS A 67 76.05 -75.73 95.06
N SER A 68 76.51 -76.08 93.85
CA SER A 68 77.29 -75.39 92.80
C SER A 68 77.40 -76.21 91.49
N GLY A 69 77.51 -75.54 90.33
CA GLY A 69 78.36 -75.99 89.21
C GLY A 69 77.74 -76.78 88.03
N ALA A 70 78.29 -76.50 86.84
CA ALA A 70 78.34 -77.29 85.60
C ALA A 70 77.06 -77.53 84.73
N GLY A 71 77.26 -77.45 83.40
CA GLY A 71 76.58 -78.28 82.40
C GLY A 71 75.33 -77.73 81.69
N LEU A 72 75.50 -77.12 80.50
CA LEU A 72 74.40 -76.88 79.54
C LEU A 72 74.35 -78.04 78.50
N PRO A 73 73.21 -78.73 78.31
CA PRO A 73 73.10 -79.87 77.38
C PRO A 73 72.67 -79.46 75.95
N GLY A 74 73.26 -80.11 74.95
CA GLY A 74 73.21 -79.71 73.53
C GLY A 74 71.92 -80.01 72.73
N TRP A 75 70.75 -80.20 73.35
CA TRP A 75 69.50 -80.45 72.59
C TRP A 75 69.01 -79.20 71.84
N VAL A 76 69.17 -78.01 72.44
CA VAL A 76 68.76 -76.73 71.83
C VAL A 76 69.38 -76.52 70.45
N TRP A 77 70.59 -77.03 70.21
CA TRP A 77 71.23 -76.95 68.89
C TRP A 77 70.52 -77.74 67.79
N PHE A 78 69.80 -78.84 68.09
CA PHE A 78 69.09 -79.59 67.04
C PHE A 78 67.73 -78.98 66.68
N THR A 79 67.00 -78.43 67.65
CA THR A 79 65.79 -77.64 67.34
C THR A 79 66.15 -76.30 66.71
N LEU A 80 67.24 -75.65 67.13
CA LEU A 80 67.71 -74.40 66.54
C LEU A 80 68.36 -74.61 65.17
N CYS A 81 69.07 -75.72 64.90
CA CYS A 81 69.47 -76.10 63.55
C CYS A 81 68.30 -76.57 62.68
N GLY A 82 67.27 -77.20 63.24
CA GLY A 82 66.04 -77.54 62.51
C GLY A 82 65.25 -76.29 62.10
N ALA A 83 65.08 -75.36 63.03
CA ALA A 83 64.46 -74.06 62.78
C ALA A 83 65.33 -73.12 61.93
N ALA A 84 66.66 -73.24 62.00
CA ALA A 84 67.57 -72.54 61.07
C ALA A 84 67.62 -73.21 59.70
N ALA A 85 67.48 -74.53 59.57
CA ALA A 85 67.39 -75.21 58.27
C ALA A 85 66.05 -74.92 57.59
N LEU A 86 64.93 -74.96 58.33
CA LEU A 86 63.63 -74.49 57.85
C LEU A 86 63.64 -72.97 57.61
N GLY A 87 64.29 -72.19 58.46
CA GLY A 87 64.44 -70.74 58.29
C GLY A 87 65.28 -70.38 57.05
N ILE A 88 66.37 -71.11 56.79
CA ILE A 88 67.19 -70.98 55.57
C ILE A 88 66.41 -71.48 54.36
N ALA A 89 65.68 -72.59 54.44
CA ALA A 89 64.83 -73.08 53.35
C ALA A 89 63.72 -72.08 53.01
N VAL A 90 63.02 -71.54 54.02
CA VAL A 90 62.01 -70.49 53.86
C VAL A 90 62.66 -69.19 53.38
N VAL A 91 63.88 -68.83 53.79
CA VAL A 91 64.60 -67.65 53.26
C VAL A 91 65.14 -67.87 51.86
N VAL A 92 65.44 -69.10 51.41
CA VAL A 92 65.87 -69.40 50.04
C VAL A 92 64.66 -69.48 49.11
N ALA A 93 63.62 -70.23 49.48
CA ALA A 93 62.35 -70.35 48.77
C ALA A 93 61.37 -69.18 49.04
N ARG A 94 61.78 -68.13 49.78
CA ARG A 94 60.93 -66.98 50.16
C ARG A 94 60.20 -66.34 48.99
N LYS A 95 60.83 -66.42 47.83
CA LYS A 95 60.36 -65.91 46.55
C LYS A 95 59.14 -66.70 46.06
N GLU A 96 59.32 -68.01 45.87
CA GLU A 96 58.28 -68.94 45.39
C GLU A 96 57.09 -69.02 46.38
N ILE A 97 57.37 -68.90 47.68
CA ILE A 97 56.34 -68.81 48.73
C ILE A 97 55.57 -67.48 48.64
N ALA A 98 56.26 -66.34 48.47
CA ALA A 98 55.60 -65.04 48.35
C ALA A 98 54.80 -64.89 47.04
N GLU A 99 55.31 -65.42 45.93
CA GLU A 99 54.62 -65.52 44.65
C GLU A 99 53.31 -66.31 44.83
N SER A 100 53.40 -67.57 45.27
CA SER A 100 52.21 -68.44 45.41
C SER A 100 51.20 -67.95 46.47
N VAL A 101 51.63 -67.31 47.57
CA VAL A 101 50.71 -66.69 48.55
C VAL A 101 50.00 -65.47 47.97
N ALA A 102 50.70 -64.61 47.22
CA ALA A 102 50.10 -63.43 46.60
C ALA A 102 49.13 -63.81 45.46
N GLU A 103 49.48 -64.79 44.64
CA GLU A 103 48.60 -65.37 43.61
C GLU A 103 47.38 -66.04 44.25
N SER A 104 47.55 -66.78 45.35
CA SER A 104 46.44 -67.41 46.08
C SER A 104 45.49 -66.38 46.71
N TRP A 105 46.03 -65.30 47.29
CA TRP A 105 45.22 -64.20 47.83
C TRP A 105 44.44 -63.46 46.75
N LEU A 106 45.09 -63.09 45.63
CA LEU A 106 44.40 -62.47 44.48
C LEU A 106 43.30 -63.38 43.93
N LYS A 107 43.58 -64.68 43.80
CA LYS A 107 42.59 -65.68 43.37
C LYS A 107 41.42 -65.79 44.35
N GLY A 108 41.67 -65.64 45.66
CA GLY A 108 40.64 -65.52 46.69
C GLY A 108 39.77 -64.26 46.56
N GLN A 109 40.32 -63.17 46.01
CA GLN A 109 39.57 -61.95 45.65
C GLN A 109 38.92 -62.01 44.26
N GLY A 110 39.06 -63.12 43.52
CA GLY A 110 38.51 -63.32 42.18
C GLY A 110 39.44 -62.94 41.02
N VAL A 111 40.69 -62.55 41.30
CA VAL A 111 41.67 -62.07 40.31
C VAL A 111 42.68 -63.17 39.97
N SER A 112 42.76 -63.56 38.69
CA SER A 112 43.80 -64.48 38.22
C SER A 112 45.02 -63.71 37.71
N ALA A 113 46.13 -63.84 38.44
CA ALA A 113 47.40 -63.21 38.12
C ALA A 113 48.53 -64.25 38.13
N ASP A 114 49.49 -64.09 37.20
CA ASP A 114 50.84 -64.64 37.36
C ASP A 114 51.69 -63.54 38.04
N ILE A 115 52.36 -63.87 39.15
CA ILE A 115 53.32 -62.98 39.81
C ILE A 115 54.70 -63.61 39.72
N LYS A 116 55.64 -62.87 39.13
CA LYS A 116 57.04 -63.26 39.11
C LYS A 116 57.84 -62.18 39.80
N LEU A 117 58.31 -62.45 41.01
CA LEU A 117 59.25 -61.57 41.68
C LEU A 117 60.61 -61.62 40.95
N ASP A 118 61.44 -60.62 41.16
CA ASP A 118 62.85 -60.62 40.81
C ASP A 118 63.69 -60.61 42.10
N ALA A 119 63.43 -59.66 43.00
CA ALA A 119 64.02 -59.61 44.34
C ALA A 119 62.96 -59.50 45.46
N PHE A 120 63.22 -60.14 46.59
CA PHE A 120 62.41 -60.05 47.82
C PHE A 120 63.32 -59.98 49.04
N SER A 121 63.02 -59.10 49.99
CA SER A 121 63.87 -58.79 51.16
C SER A 121 63.02 -58.39 52.38
N LEU A 122 63.65 -57.84 53.43
CA LEU A 122 62.91 -57.37 54.62
C LEU A 122 62.30 -55.97 54.46
N ASN A 123 62.69 -55.21 53.44
CA ASN A 123 62.25 -53.82 53.26
C ASN A 123 62.03 -53.39 51.80
N HIS A 124 62.14 -54.32 50.86
CA HIS A 124 62.01 -54.07 49.43
C HIS A 124 61.55 -55.35 48.71
N VAL A 125 60.61 -55.20 47.79
CA VAL A 125 60.19 -56.21 46.83
C VAL A 125 60.19 -55.61 45.42
N SER A 126 60.62 -56.39 44.45
CA SER A 126 60.53 -56.03 43.03
C SER A 126 60.25 -57.25 42.16
N GLY A 127 59.64 -57.04 41.00
CA GLY A 127 59.21 -58.11 40.09
C GLY A 127 58.31 -57.62 38.97
N ALA A 128 57.57 -58.53 38.34
CA ALA A 128 56.53 -58.27 37.34
C ALA A 128 55.21 -58.94 37.73
N VAL A 129 54.10 -58.35 37.29
CA VAL A 129 52.74 -58.88 37.49
C VAL A 129 52.02 -58.96 36.14
N LEU A 130 51.29 -60.05 35.89
CA LEU A 130 50.48 -60.22 34.70
C LEU A 130 49.08 -60.73 35.06
N ILE A 131 48.07 -59.88 34.95
CA ILE A 131 46.67 -60.18 35.24
C ILE A 131 45.97 -60.48 33.92
N ARG A 132 45.55 -61.73 33.73
CA ARG A 132 44.93 -62.20 32.47
C ARG A 132 43.42 -62.29 32.58
N ASP A 133 42.74 -61.94 31.49
CA ASP A 133 41.36 -62.32 31.22
C ASP A 133 41.20 -62.62 29.72
N GLY A 134 40.84 -63.87 29.39
CA GLY A 134 40.78 -64.32 28.00
C GLY A 134 42.08 -64.10 27.21
N LYS A 135 41.98 -63.35 26.10
CA LYS A 135 43.05 -63.22 25.08
C LYS A 135 43.94 -61.97 25.21
N ASN A 136 43.61 -61.04 26.10
CA ASN A 136 44.40 -59.82 26.34
C ASN A 136 44.69 -59.69 27.86
N PRO A 137 45.80 -59.05 28.28
CA PRO A 137 45.99 -58.72 29.69
C PRO A 137 45.11 -57.52 30.07
N ASN A 138 44.31 -57.66 31.14
CA ASN A 138 43.55 -56.54 31.71
C ASN A 138 44.48 -55.56 32.42
N MET A 139 45.54 -56.10 33.05
CA MET A 139 46.62 -55.33 33.64
C MET A 139 47.94 -56.09 33.55
N SER A 140 49.03 -55.39 33.29
CA SER A 140 50.37 -55.94 33.49
C SER A 140 51.30 -54.86 34.05
N ILE A 141 52.37 -55.26 34.74
CA ILE A 141 53.44 -54.36 35.19
C ILE A 141 54.76 -54.96 34.74
N GLY A 142 55.48 -54.25 33.87
CA GLY A 142 56.77 -54.69 33.32
C GLY A 142 57.88 -54.80 34.37
N ARG A 143 57.95 -53.84 35.31
CA ARG A 143 58.59 -54.01 36.62
C ARG A 143 57.88 -53.18 37.69
N PHE A 144 57.63 -53.73 38.85
CA PHE A 144 57.37 -52.96 40.07
C PHE A 144 58.59 -53.01 40.99
N ASP A 145 58.86 -51.91 41.68
CA ASP A 145 59.70 -51.83 42.86
C ASP A 145 58.86 -51.21 43.99
N VAL A 146 58.80 -51.85 45.14
CA VAL A 146 58.05 -51.37 46.32
C VAL A 146 58.93 -51.47 47.54
N ASP A 147 59.23 -50.32 48.15
CA ASP A 147 59.97 -50.20 49.40
C ASP A 147 58.97 -50.13 50.56
N TYR A 148 59.22 -50.89 51.64
CA TYR A 148 58.33 -50.97 52.79
C TYR A 148 59.08 -51.13 54.12
N GLY A 149 58.52 -50.59 55.19
CA GLY A 149 58.96 -50.85 56.56
C GLY A 149 58.16 -52.00 57.19
N LEU A 150 58.84 -53.04 57.67
CA LEU A 150 58.23 -54.07 58.53
C LEU A 150 58.31 -53.66 60.00
N ASN A 151 57.16 -53.42 60.64
CA ASN A 151 57.06 -53.29 62.09
C ASN A 151 56.50 -54.60 62.67
N LEU A 152 57.41 -55.44 63.17
CA LEU A 152 57.10 -56.81 63.61
C LEU A 152 56.32 -56.91 64.93
N PHE A 153 56.05 -55.79 65.62
CA PHE A 153 55.52 -55.79 66.99
C PHE A 153 54.42 -54.75 67.29
N ALA A 154 54.03 -53.91 66.32
CA ALA A 154 52.82 -53.08 66.45
C ALA A 154 51.56 -53.89 66.06
N GLY A 155 50.36 -53.42 66.42
CA GLY A 155 49.11 -54.12 66.05
C GLY A 155 48.92 -55.48 66.73
N GLY A 156 48.96 -55.53 68.07
CA GLY A 156 48.52 -56.71 68.84
C GLY A 156 49.41 -57.96 68.76
N GLY A 157 50.56 -57.90 68.08
CA GLY A 157 51.49 -59.01 67.93
C GLY A 157 51.53 -59.67 66.55
N LEU A 158 50.87 -59.08 65.54
CA LEU A 158 51.01 -59.47 64.13
C LEU A 158 52.05 -58.58 63.43
N PRO A 159 52.83 -59.09 62.46
CA PRO A 159 53.80 -58.29 61.72
C PRO A 159 53.09 -57.36 60.72
N LEU A 160 53.38 -56.06 60.79
CA LEU A 160 52.77 -55.04 59.94
C LEU A 160 53.74 -54.53 58.87
N ALA A 161 53.27 -54.40 57.63
CA ALA A 161 54.02 -53.82 56.51
C ALA A 161 53.46 -52.44 56.15
N ARG A 162 54.32 -51.41 56.16
CA ARG A 162 54.00 -50.05 55.70
C ARG A 162 54.74 -49.76 54.40
N VAL A 163 54.02 -49.50 53.31
CA VAL A 163 54.63 -49.08 52.04
C VAL A 163 55.15 -47.64 52.17
N GLU A 164 56.42 -47.43 51.80
CA GLU A 164 57.06 -46.10 51.81
C GLU A 164 57.19 -45.53 50.40
N ARG A 165 57.56 -46.36 49.41
CA ARG A 165 57.68 -45.98 48.00
C ARG A 165 57.10 -47.06 47.09
N ILE A 166 56.45 -46.62 46.02
CA ILE A 166 55.98 -47.45 44.90
C ILE A 166 56.61 -46.91 43.62
N HIS A 167 57.17 -47.79 42.79
CA HIS A 167 57.69 -47.46 41.48
C HIS A 167 57.24 -48.49 40.45
N LEU A 168 56.48 -48.08 39.42
CA LEU A 168 55.94 -48.96 38.38
C LEU A 168 56.50 -48.57 37.02
N VAL A 169 57.27 -49.46 36.41
CA VAL A 169 57.84 -49.29 35.06
C VAL A 169 57.03 -50.10 34.07
N LYS A 170 56.55 -49.43 33.01
CA LYS A 170 55.71 -49.98 31.94
C LYS A 170 54.48 -50.73 32.44
N PRO A 171 53.63 -50.15 33.31
CA PRO A 171 52.33 -50.73 33.58
C PRO A 171 51.38 -50.55 32.38
N VAL A 172 50.69 -51.61 31.99
CA VAL A 172 49.55 -51.56 31.07
C VAL A 172 48.28 -51.66 31.90
N LEU A 173 47.36 -50.72 31.70
CA LEU A 173 46.09 -50.64 32.41
C LEU A 173 44.94 -50.49 31.41
N ALA A 174 43.88 -51.28 31.56
CA ALA A 174 42.64 -51.15 30.79
C ALA A 174 41.43 -51.00 31.72
N PHE A 175 40.57 -50.02 31.44
CA PHE A 175 39.28 -49.82 32.11
C PHE A 175 38.25 -49.25 31.14
N SER A 176 36.97 -49.27 31.51
CA SER A 176 35.87 -48.68 30.73
C SER A 176 35.13 -47.60 31.53
N ILE A 177 34.55 -46.63 30.82
CA ILE A 177 33.70 -45.58 31.37
C ILE A 177 32.47 -45.47 30.47
N LYS A 178 31.35 -46.08 30.87
CA LYS A 178 30.13 -46.18 30.05
C LYS A 178 28.87 -45.90 30.84
N ASP A 179 27.97 -45.12 30.25
CA ASP A 179 26.77 -44.55 30.90
C ASP A 179 27.10 -43.93 32.28
N GLY A 180 28.23 -43.20 32.34
CA GLY A 180 28.75 -42.55 33.55
C GLY A 180 29.40 -43.47 34.58
N LYS A 181 29.49 -44.78 34.34
CA LYS A 181 30.02 -45.77 35.29
C LYS A 181 31.44 -46.20 34.91
N LEU A 182 32.35 -46.08 35.86
CA LEU A 182 33.74 -46.55 35.78
C LEU A 182 33.82 -48.04 36.14
N ASN A 183 34.50 -48.84 35.32
CA ASN A 183 34.67 -50.28 35.55
C ASN A 183 36.09 -50.75 35.19
N PHE A 184 36.79 -51.40 36.14
CA PHE A 184 38.16 -51.92 35.97
C PHE A 184 38.22 -53.42 35.59
N GLY A 185 37.16 -53.97 34.98
CA GLY A 185 37.10 -55.38 34.58
C GLY A 185 37.28 -56.33 35.77
N THR A 186 38.22 -57.27 35.67
CA THR A 186 38.54 -58.22 36.77
C THR A 186 39.04 -57.55 38.05
N LEU A 187 39.54 -56.31 37.99
CA LEU A 187 39.98 -55.55 39.16
C LEU A 187 38.86 -54.74 39.82
N ASP A 188 37.69 -54.62 39.18
CA ASP A 188 36.66 -53.66 39.58
C ASP A 188 36.22 -53.87 41.03
N LYS A 189 35.97 -55.11 41.47
CA LYS A 189 35.62 -55.40 42.87
C LYS A 189 36.65 -54.81 43.86
N ILE A 190 37.94 -55.09 43.66
CA ILE A 190 39.00 -54.63 44.57
C ILE A 190 39.09 -53.10 44.57
N VAL A 191 38.91 -52.46 43.40
CA VAL A 191 38.97 -51.00 43.28
C VAL A 191 37.73 -50.32 43.88
N GLN A 192 36.53 -50.84 43.64
CA GLN A 192 35.29 -50.31 44.20
C GLN A 192 35.19 -50.54 45.72
N ASP A 193 35.64 -51.70 46.23
CA ASP A 193 35.76 -51.97 47.67
C ASP A 193 36.73 -50.96 48.33
N ALA A 194 37.85 -50.63 47.67
CA ALA A 194 38.81 -49.63 48.14
C ALA A 194 38.33 -48.17 48.02
N LEU A 195 37.54 -47.84 46.98
CA LEU A 195 36.93 -46.52 46.81
C LEU A 195 35.73 -46.27 47.74
N SER A 196 35.07 -47.34 48.18
CA SER A 196 33.92 -47.30 49.10
C SER A 196 34.31 -47.40 50.58
N ALA A 197 35.59 -47.71 50.86
CA ALA A 197 36.11 -47.76 52.23
C ALA A 197 36.13 -46.36 52.87
N PRO A 198 35.85 -46.24 54.19
CA PRO A 198 35.97 -44.95 54.88
C PRO A 198 37.41 -44.42 54.82
N PRO A 199 37.62 -43.09 54.78
CA PRO A 199 38.94 -42.50 54.61
C PRO A 199 39.87 -42.86 55.78
N SER A 200 40.83 -43.74 55.48
CA SER A 200 41.81 -44.25 56.44
C SER A 200 42.75 -43.14 56.94
N ASN A 201 42.97 -43.09 58.25
CA ASN A 201 43.96 -42.20 58.87
C ASN A 201 45.42 -42.67 58.66
N ALA A 202 45.64 -43.77 57.94
CA ALA A 202 46.97 -44.30 57.68
C ALA A 202 47.81 -43.34 56.79
N PRO A 203 49.07 -43.01 57.16
CA PRO A 203 49.91 -42.14 56.34
C PRO A 203 50.19 -42.73 54.95
N LEU A 204 49.84 -41.99 53.90
CA LEU A 204 50.04 -42.36 52.49
C LEU A 204 51.52 -42.66 52.15
N PRO A 205 51.79 -43.46 51.09
CA PRO A 205 53.14 -43.64 50.57
C PRO A 205 53.79 -42.30 50.23
N ARG A 206 55.09 -42.19 50.53
CA ARG A 206 55.86 -40.95 50.34
C ARG A 206 56.09 -40.64 48.87
N ASP A 207 56.39 -41.65 48.07
CA ASP A 207 56.71 -41.50 46.65
C ASP A 207 55.98 -42.58 45.85
N ILE A 208 55.16 -42.18 44.87
CA ILE A 208 54.55 -43.08 43.89
C ILE A 208 55.00 -42.60 42.51
N LEU A 209 55.89 -43.35 41.87
CA LEU A 209 56.40 -43.03 40.53
C LEU A 209 55.92 -44.09 39.53
N ILE A 210 55.43 -43.66 38.38
CA ILE A 210 54.98 -44.51 37.29
C ILE A 210 55.61 -44.01 36.00
N GLU A 211 56.38 -44.88 35.33
CA GLU A 211 57.13 -44.59 34.11
C GLU A 211 56.61 -45.41 32.92
N ASP A 212 56.44 -44.77 31.75
CA ASP A 212 56.05 -45.40 30.48
C ASP A 212 54.77 -46.27 30.57
N ALA A 213 53.79 -45.81 31.35
CA ALA A 213 52.48 -46.44 31.47
C ALA A 213 51.72 -46.36 30.15
N THR A 214 51.07 -47.46 29.76
CA THR A 214 50.08 -47.47 28.67
C THR A 214 48.69 -47.65 29.25
N VAL A 215 47.87 -46.61 29.19
CA VAL A 215 46.49 -46.61 29.71
C VAL A 215 45.51 -46.72 28.54
N THR A 216 44.52 -47.59 28.66
CA THR A 216 43.47 -47.82 27.68
C THR A 216 42.11 -47.57 28.31
N VAL A 217 41.32 -46.67 27.74
CA VAL A 217 39.99 -46.28 28.23
C VAL A 217 38.94 -46.58 27.18
N ASP A 218 38.08 -47.55 27.44
CA ASP A 218 36.93 -47.86 26.58
C ASP A 218 35.72 -47.02 27.02
N SER A 219 35.53 -45.86 26.38
CA SER A 219 34.52 -44.87 26.75
C SER A 219 33.26 -44.92 25.88
N ASP A 220 32.22 -44.18 26.26
CA ASP A 220 31.04 -43.95 25.42
C ASP A 220 31.34 -43.21 24.09
N TYR A 221 32.50 -42.54 23.98
CA TYR A 221 33.02 -41.95 22.74
C TYR A 221 33.95 -42.92 21.97
N GLY A 222 34.18 -44.11 22.49
CA GLY A 222 35.07 -45.12 21.93
C GLY A 222 36.36 -45.32 22.72
N LYS A 223 37.26 -46.11 22.15
CA LYS A 223 38.47 -46.60 22.83
C LYS A 223 39.66 -45.64 22.66
N LEU A 224 39.94 -44.85 23.69
CA LEU A 224 41.15 -44.03 23.77
C LEU A 224 42.33 -44.86 24.29
N THR A 225 43.53 -44.63 23.75
CA THR A 225 44.79 -45.15 24.31
C THR A 225 45.72 -43.97 24.57
N GLY A 226 46.41 -43.98 25.71
CA GLY A 226 47.42 -42.99 26.08
C GLY A 226 48.69 -43.64 26.61
N ARG A 227 49.83 -42.95 26.47
CA ARG A 227 51.11 -43.34 27.07
C ARG A 227 51.72 -42.19 27.86
N GLY A 228 52.23 -42.46 29.06
CA GLY A 228 52.72 -41.38 29.90
C GLY A 228 53.43 -41.82 31.18
N GLY A 229 53.82 -40.83 31.97
CA GLY A 229 54.31 -41.01 33.34
C GLY A 229 53.51 -40.16 34.31
N ILE A 230 53.37 -40.65 35.55
CA ILE A 230 52.78 -39.92 36.67
C ILE A 230 53.65 -40.10 37.92
N SER A 231 53.88 -39.01 38.64
CA SER A 231 54.64 -38.98 39.88
C SER A 231 53.82 -38.27 40.96
N LEU A 232 53.63 -38.92 42.11
CA LEU A 232 53.02 -38.35 43.30
C LEU A 232 54.03 -38.34 44.46
N HIS A 233 54.01 -37.27 45.24
CA HIS A 233 54.79 -37.09 46.46
C HIS A 233 53.85 -36.82 47.63
N ASN A 234 53.95 -37.61 48.70
CA ASN A 234 53.02 -37.63 49.86
C ASN A 234 51.53 -37.69 49.45
N GLY A 235 51.21 -38.45 48.41
CA GLY A 235 49.86 -38.55 47.84
C GLY A 235 49.42 -37.39 46.92
N GLN A 236 50.20 -36.31 46.80
CA GLN A 236 49.92 -35.19 45.90
C GLN A 236 50.63 -35.36 44.55
N LEU A 237 49.95 -35.03 43.44
CA LEU A 237 50.50 -35.06 42.08
C LEU A 237 51.65 -34.06 41.93
N ALA A 238 52.86 -34.55 41.69
CA ALA A 238 54.03 -33.74 41.38
C ALA A 238 54.13 -33.48 39.87
N MET A 239 53.98 -34.53 39.04
CA MET A 239 54.03 -34.43 37.58
C MET A 239 53.19 -35.51 36.88
N LEU A 240 52.55 -35.13 35.77
CA LEU A 240 51.93 -35.96 34.75
C LEU A 240 52.46 -35.50 33.37
N ASP A 241 52.86 -36.43 32.51
CA ASP A 241 53.03 -36.22 31.05
C ASP A 241 52.35 -37.38 30.34
N LEU A 242 51.20 -37.11 29.71
CA LEU A 242 50.35 -38.08 29.03
C LEU A 242 50.25 -37.71 27.55
N ARG A 243 50.61 -38.64 26.66
CA ARG A 243 50.54 -38.49 25.20
C ARG A 243 49.49 -39.43 24.64
N LEU A 244 48.61 -38.89 23.83
CA LEU A 244 47.53 -39.59 23.15
C LEU A 244 47.95 -39.75 21.67
N PRO A 245 48.42 -40.94 21.24
CA PRO A 245 48.73 -41.18 19.83
C PRO A 245 47.47 -41.15 18.96
N LYS A 246 47.66 -41.01 17.63
CA LYS A 246 46.57 -41.03 16.65
C LYS A 246 45.62 -42.21 16.90
N THR A 247 44.36 -41.89 17.16
CA THR A 247 43.33 -42.83 17.59
C THR A 247 42.01 -42.47 16.90
N HIS A 248 41.46 -43.41 16.14
CA HIS A 248 40.10 -43.30 15.63
C HIS A 248 39.12 -43.67 16.75
N LEU A 249 38.29 -42.72 17.14
CA LEU A 249 37.29 -42.85 18.19
C LEU A 249 35.95 -43.22 17.54
N THR A 250 35.32 -44.27 18.08
CA THR A 250 34.02 -44.75 17.62
C THR A 250 33.20 -45.22 18.81
N GLY A 251 32.14 -44.50 19.13
CA GLY A 251 31.29 -44.79 20.29
C GLY A 251 29.82 -44.47 20.07
N LYS A 252 29.05 -44.64 21.15
CA LYS A 252 27.61 -44.34 21.25
C LYS A 252 27.35 -42.84 21.13
N LEU A 253 28.21 -42.03 21.75
CA LEU A 253 28.04 -40.58 21.89
C LEU A 253 28.86 -39.75 20.88
N GLY A 254 29.65 -40.39 20.02
CA GLY A 254 30.37 -39.69 18.96
C GLY A 254 31.34 -40.57 18.18
N VAL A 255 31.89 -39.99 17.11
CA VAL A 255 32.98 -40.54 16.30
C VAL A 255 33.97 -39.42 15.95
N GLY A 256 35.23 -39.74 15.66
CA GLY A 256 36.21 -38.75 15.20
C GLY A 256 37.66 -39.25 15.28
N ASP A 257 38.58 -38.54 14.65
CA ASP A 257 40.00 -38.89 14.59
C ASP A 257 40.84 -37.96 15.46
N LEU A 258 41.23 -38.40 16.67
CA LEU A 258 42.31 -37.74 17.40
C LEU A 258 43.62 -38.00 16.64
N HIS A 259 44.36 -36.94 16.29
CA HIS A 259 45.61 -37.02 15.53
C HIS A 259 46.83 -36.99 16.44
N GLU A 260 46.92 -35.98 17.30
CA GLU A 260 47.88 -35.90 18.40
C GLU A 260 47.19 -35.26 19.60
N GLY A 261 47.41 -35.82 20.79
CA GLY A 261 47.09 -35.15 22.05
C GLY A 261 48.26 -35.22 23.02
N ARG A 262 48.46 -34.16 23.79
CA ARG A 262 49.36 -34.17 24.95
C ARG A 262 48.72 -33.39 26.09
N ILE A 263 48.76 -33.98 27.28
CA ILE A 263 48.34 -33.36 28.54
C ILE A 263 49.52 -33.45 29.48
N THR A 264 49.98 -32.32 30.01
CA THR A 264 50.94 -32.27 31.10
C THR A 264 50.30 -31.57 32.29
N ALA A 265 50.56 -32.06 33.50
CA ALA A 265 50.14 -31.40 34.73
C ALA A 265 51.30 -31.41 35.72
N ARG A 266 51.68 -30.26 36.28
CA ARG A 266 52.81 -30.13 37.22
C ARG A 266 52.40 -29.34 38.44
N SER A 267 52.74 -29.82 39.63
CA SER A 267 52.61 -28.99 40.84
C SER A 267 53.65 -27.87 40.78
N VAL A 268 53.17 -26.64 40.96
CA VAL A 268 53.98 -25.42 40.97
C VAL A 268 53.54 -24.54 42.14
N ASN A 269 54.48 -24.05 42.93
CA ASN A 269 54.20 -22.99 43.90
C ASN A 269 54.40 -21.64 43.21
N THR A 270 53.35 -20.85 43.05
CA THR A 270 53.42 -19.56 42.34
C THR A 270 53.76 -18.39 43.27
N GLY A 271 53.96 -18.64 44.56
CA GLY A 271 54.25 -17.65 45.62
C GLY A 271 53.10 -16.70 45.95
N LYS A 272 52.34 -16.26 44.94
CA LYS A 272 51.19 -15.36 45.06
C LYS A 272 49.89 -16.07 45.42
N ASN A 273 49.66 -17.27 44.85
CA ASN A 273 48.41 -18.02 45.00
C ASN A 273 48.60 -19.36 45.76
N GLY A 274 49.81 -19.66 46.24
CA GLY A 274 50.15 -20.92 46.91
C GLY A 274 50.52 -22.04 45.93
N ASP A 275 50.25 -23.29 46.32
CA ASP A 275 50.44 -24.47 45.49
C ASP A 275 49.29 -24.61 44.48
N GLN A 276 49.65 -24.70 43.20
CA GLN A 276 48.74 -24.82 42.07
C GLN A 276 49.18 -25.97 41.16
N LEU A 277 48.24 -26.53 40.39
CA LEU A 277 48.51 -27.52 39.36
C LEU A 277 48.49 -26.81 38.00
N HIS A 278 49.68 -26.62 37.40
CA HIS A 278 49.81 -26.11 36.04
C HIS A 278 49.50 -27.22 35.05
N VAL A 279 48.31 -27.18 34.47
CA VAL A 279 47.80 -28.10 33.45
C VAL A 279 47.94 -27.45 32.08
N GLN A 280 48.74 -28.05 31.20
CA GLN A 280 48.83 -27.66 29.79
C GLN A 280 48.32 -28.82 28.93
N ALA A 281 47.36 -28.57 28.04
CA ALA A 281 46.93 -29.55 27.04
C ALA A 281 46.95 -28.96 25.63
N HIS A 282 47.35 -29.79 24.66
CA HIS A 282 47.26 -29.51 23.24
C HIS A 282 46.68 -30.75 22.56
N MET A 283 45.60 -30.58 21.79
CA MET A 283 44.91 -31.66 21.10
C MET A 283 44.57 -31.24 19.67
N THR A 284 44.82 -32.14 18.72
CA THR A 284 44.47 -31.97 17.31
C THR A 284 43.66 -33.17 16.84
N GLY A 285 42.65 -32.95 16.00
CA GLY A 285 41.89 -34.02 15.39
C GLY A 285 40.88 -33.55 14.36
N ASP A 286 40.20 -34.50 13.73
CA ASP A 286 39.35 -34.23 12.57
C ASP A 286 38.07 -35.09 12.58
N ASN A 287 37.05 -34.67 11.83
CA ASN A 287 35.75 -35.32 11.69
C ASN A 287 35.06 -35.66 13.02
N TRP A 288 35.10 -34.74 13.98
CA TRP A 288 34.50 -34.91 15.30
C TRP A 288 32.98 -34.75 15.25
N THR A 289 32.26 -35.86 15.07
CA THR A 289 30.80 -35.90 15.19
C THR A 289 30.38 -36.26 16.61
N VAL A 290 29.57 -35.42 17.26
CA VAL A 290 28.92 -35.73 18.55
C VAL A 290 27.46 -36.12 18.32
N LYS A 291 27.06 -37.24 18.94
CA LYS A 291 25.70 -37.80 18.91
C LYS A 291 25.01 -37.55 20.25
N ALA A 292 23.68 -37.58 20.26
CA ALA A 292 22.90 -37.21 21.45
C ALA A 292 23.22 -38.12 22.66
N ALA A 293 23.83 -37.52 23.69
CA ALA A 293 23.89 -38.07 25.03
C ALA A 293 22.66 -37.63 25.83
N GLY A 294 22.11 -38.52 26.66
CA GLY A 294 21.02 -38.15 27.56
C GLY A 294 21.48 -37.20 28.68
N ASN A 295 20.54 -36.41 29.21
CA ASN A 295 20.64 -35.59 30.42
C ASN A 295 21.72 -34.49 30.51
N LEU A 296 22.37 -34.10 29.40
CA LEU A 296 23.11 -32.83 29.34
C LEU A 296 22.53 -31.93 28.24
N VAL A 297 21.49 -31.18 28.63
CA VAL A 297 20.68 -30.25 27.82
C VAL A 297 19.86 -30.97 26.73
N GLU A 298 18.67 -31.44 27.11
CA GLU A 298 17.63 -31.82 26.15
C GLU A 298 16.90 -30.58 25.63
N THR A 299 17.41 -29.99 24.55
CA THR A 299 16.65 -29.00 23.76
C THR A 299 16.55 -29.42 22.30
N ILE A 300 15.31 -29.70 21.88
CA ILE A 300 14.83 -29.80 20.50
C ILE A 300 15.27 -31.07 19.73
N GLY A 301 14.32 -31.60 18.94
CA GLY A 301 14.37 -32.93 18.35
C GLY A 301 15.08 -33.01 17.01
N ALA A 302 16.15 -33.78 16.96
CA ALA A 302 16.72 -34.40 15.77
C ALA A 302 17.44 -35.68 16.21
N GLU A 303 17.16 -36.82 15.55
CA GLU A 303 17.84 -38.10 15.83
C GLU A 303 19.18 -38.24 15.06
N GLU A 304 19.53 -37.23 14.27
CA GLU A 304 20.73 -37.18 13.43
C GLU A 304 21.79 -36.22 14.02
N GLU A 305 22.95 -36.14 13.36
CA GLU A 305 24.20 -35.61 13.92
C GLU A 305 24.09 -34.17 14.48
N ARG A 306 24.25 -34.01 15.81
CA ARG A 306 24.04 -32.73 16.51
C ARG A 306 25.21 -31.76 16.44
N PHE A 307 26.44 -32.26 16.27
CA PHE A 307 27.63 -31.43 16.07
C PHE A 307 28.62 -32.19 15.18
N TYR A 308 29.26 -31.49 14.24
CA TYR A 308 30.42 -31.95 13.49
C TYR A 308 31.48 -30.85 13.49
N GLY A 309 32.75 -31.19 13.67
CA GLY A 309 33.86 -30.25 13.52
C GLY A 309 35.04 -30.83 12.74
N GLN A 310 35.59 -30.04 11.82
CA GLN A 310 36.74 -30.36 10.98
C GLN A 310 38.01 -29.66 11.46
N ASN A 311 39.15 -30.36 11.41
CA ASN A 311 40.48 -29.84 11.79
C ASN A 311 40.48 -29.06 13.12
N ILE A 312 39.92 -29.67 14.17
CA ILE A 312 39.87 -29.08 15.50
C ILE A 312 41.28 -29.07 16.12
N VAL A 313 41.72 -27.88 16.52
CA VAL A 313 42.88 -27.65 17.40
C VAL A 313 42.38 -27.03 18.70
N LEU A 314 42.66 -27.70 19.82
CA LEU A 314 42.35 -27.22 21.17
C LEU A 314 43.65 -27.07 21.97
N GLU A 315 43.88 -25.88 22.49
CA GLU A 315 44.98 -25.51 23.37
C GLU A 315 44.41 -25.04 24.72
N LEU A 316 45.01 -25.49 25.82
CA LEU A 316 44.63 -25.18 27.19
C LEU A 316 45.89 -24.92 28.01
N ASP A 317 45.92 -23.81 28.74
CA ASP A 317 46.90 -23.53 29.80
C ASP A 317 46.16 -23.05 31.04
N ALA A 318 46.19 -23.83 32.12
CA ALA A 318 45.42 -23.59 33.33
C ALA A 318 46.24 -23.79 34.61
N TYR A 319 46.06 -22.88 35.57
CA TYR A 319 46.63 -22.91 36.91
C TYR A 319 45.51 -23.21 37.91
N LEU A 320 45.20 -24.49 38.07
CA LEU A 320 44.16 -24.94 39.00
C LEU A 320 44.68 -24.83 40.45
N PRO A 321 43.82 -24.55 41.44
CA PRO A 321 44.22 -24.61 42.85
C PRO A 321 44.66 -26.04 43.20
N TYR A 322 45.71 -26.22 44.01
CA TYR A 322 46.18 -27.56 44.38
C TYR A 322 46.75 -27.64 45.80
N ARG A 323 45.90 -27.31 46.77
CA ARG A 323 46.24 -27.23 48.20
C ARG A 323 46.09 -28.57 48.93
N HIS A 324 46.86 -28.75 50.00
CA HIS A 324 46.67 -29.87 50.93
C HIS A 324 45.31 -29.72 51.65
N ALA A 325 44.42 -30.71 51.53
CA ALA A 325 43.04 -30.66 52.03
C ALA A 325 42.57 -32.04 52.54
N LYS A 326 41.44 -32.09 53.25
CA LYS A 326 40.89 -33.35 53.80
C LYS A 326 40.19 -34.23 52.76
N SER A 327 39.79 -33.64 51.64
CA SER A 327 39.11 -34.30 50.52
C SER A 327 39.75 -33.87 49.20
N MET A 328 39.83 -34.78 48.23
CA MET A 328 40.40 -34.49 46.91
C MET A 328 39.64 -33.35 46.23
N TYR A 329 38.32 -33.30 46.38
CA TYR A 329 37.50 -32.22 45.82
C TYR A 329 37.90 -30.86 46.40
N GLU A 330 38.07 -30.75 47.72
CA GLU A 330 38.48 -29.52 48.40
C GLU A 330 39.89 -29.03 48.03
N ALA A 331 40.76 -29.89 47.47
CA ALA A 331 42.10 -29.51 47.03
C ALA A 331 42.08 -28.50 45.86
N PHE A 332 41.05 -28.60 45.01
CA PHE A 332 40.86 -27.77 43.81
C PHE A 332 40.08 -26.45 44.05
N SER A 333 39.91 -26.05 45.32
CA SER A 333 39.28 -24.78 45.68
C SER A 333 40.29 -23.67 45.95
N GLY A 334 40.13 -22.51 45.32
CA GLY A 334 41.00 -21.34 45.47
C GLY A 334 41.16 -20.51 44.18
N PRO A 335 42.21 -19.68 44.08
CA PRO A 335 42.49 -18.89 42.88
C PRO A 335 42.83 -19.77 41.68
N THR A 336 42.09 -19.59 40.59
CA THR A 336 42.29 -20.29 39.31
C THR A 336 42.45 -19.28 38.19
N ALA A 337 43.34 -19.57 37.25
CA ALA A 337 43.42 -18.86 35.97
C ALA A 337 43.51 -19.89 34.84
N ALA A 338 42.85 -19.65 33.71
CA ALA A 338 42.86 -20.57 32.57
C ALA A 338 42.73 -19.83 31.24
N VAL A 339 43.41 -20.33 30.22
CA VAL A 339 43.32 -19.89 28.82
C VAL A 339 42.92 -21.10 27.98
N PHE A 340 41.89 -20.92 27.15
CA PHE A 340 41.40 -21.90 26.18
C PHE A 340 41.48 -21.27 24.79
N ASP A 341 42.22 -21.90 23.87
CA ASP A 341 42.32 -21.54 22.47
C ASP A 341 41.70 -22.67 21.63
N LEU A 342 40.69 -22.37 20.83
CA LEU A 342 39.97 -23.31 19.98
C LEU A 342 39.99 -22.80 18.54
N ARG A 343 40.38 -23.66 17.60
CA ARG A 343 40.37 -23.39 16.15
C ARG A 343 39.76 -24.59 15.43
N ALA A 344 38.91 -24.35 14.44
CA ALA A 344 38.31 -25.39 13.60
C ALA A 344 38.04 -24.83 12.18
N ASP A 345 38.33 -25.60 11.14
CA ASP A 345 38.14 -25.14 9.75
C ASP A 345 36.66 -25.14 9.34
N GLU A 346 35.88 -26.08 9.88
CA GLU A 346 34.42 -26.17 9.71
C GLU A 346 33.77 -26.57 11.05
N VAL A 347 32.64 -25.96 11.37
CA VAL A 347 31.75 -26.37 12.48
C VAL A 347 30.33 -26.45 11.94
N ARG A 348 29.64 -27.57 12.18
CA ARG A 348 28.24 -27.79 11.81
C ARG A 348 27.41 -28.28 12.99
N ASN A 349 26.14 -27.87 13.01
CA ASN A 349 25.10 -28.28 13.95
C ASN A 349 23.75 -28.20 13.19
N PRO A 350 22.70 -28.96 13.52
CA PRO A 350 21.40 -28.84 12.86
C PRO A 350 20.89 -27.40 12.72
N GLY A 351 20.92 -26.88 11.48
CA GLY A 351 20.53 -25.51 11.16
C GLY A 351 21.63 -24.44 11.26
N LEU A 352 22.89 -24.81 11.52
CA LEU A 352 24.03 -23.89 11.68
C LEU A 352 25.30 -24.45 11.01
N HIS A 353 25.98 -23.62 10.22
CA HIS A 353 27.24 -23.92 9.53
C HIS A 353 28.21 -22.75 9.70
N ALA A 354 29.45 -22.98 10.11
CA ALA A 354 30.47 -21.94 10.25
C ALA A 354 31.83 -22.40 9.72
N SER A 355 32.62 -21.49 9.16
CA SER A 355 33.97 -21.77 8.64
C SER A 355 35.06 -20.94 9.31
N SER A 356 36.26 -21.54 9.38
CA SER A 356 37.47 -20.96 9.99
C SER A 356 37.22 -20.38 11.38
N PHE A 357 36.44 -21.11 12.18
CA PHE A 357 36.01 -20.72 13.52
C PHE A 357 37.20 -20.67 14.47
N LYS A 358 37.32 -19.57 15.21
CA LYS A 358 38.38 -19.31 16.19
C LYS A 358 37.72 -18.76 17.45
N ALA A 359 38.09 -19.30 18.61
CA ALA A 359 37.67 -18.76 19.91
C ALA A 359 38.84 -18.81 20.90
N HIS A 360 39.03 -17.72 21.63
CA HIS A 360 39.97 -17.58 22.73
C HIS A 360 39.21 -17.11 23.97
N LEU A 361 39.35 -17.84 25.07
CA LEU A 361 38.69 -17.59 26.34
C LEU A 361 39.73 -17.58 27.47
N GLN A 362 39.86 -16.45 28.15
CA GLN A 362 40.67 -16.30 29.35
C GLN A 362 39.75 -16.17 30.58
N LEU A 363 40.09 -16.89 31.65
CA LEU A 363 39.44 -16.85 32.96
C LEU A 363 40.47 -16.48 34.04
N ASP A 364 40.12 -15.61 34.98
CA ASP A 364 40.89 -15.32 36.20
C ASP A 364 39.91 -15.11 37.38
N GLY A 365 39.94 -15.97 38.39
CA GLY A 365 38.88 -16.03 39.39
C GLY A 365 39.10 -16.99 40.54
N GLN A 366 38.01 -17.32 41.24
CA GLN A 366 37.96 -18.34 42.28
C GLN A 366 37.19 -19.56 41.79
N LEU A 367 37.80 -20.73 41.95
CA LEU A 367 37.11 -22.02 41.83
C LEU A 367 36.73 -22.52 43.24
N LYS A 368 35.53 -23.04 43.38
CA LYS A 368 35.03 -23.70 44.60
C LYS A 368 34.46 -25.06 44.24
N THR A 369 34.90 -26.08 44.95
CA THR A 369 34.73 -27.50 44.60
C THR A 369 34.32 -28.29 45.83
N ASN A 370 33.37 -29.22 45.67
CA ASN A 370 32.93 -30.14 46.72
C ASN A 370 32.38 -31.44 46.11
N GLU A 371 31.93 -32.37 46.95
CA GLU A 371 31.39 -33.67 46.57
C GLU A 371 30.12 -33.61 45.68
N LYS A 372 29.40 -32.48 45.68
CA LYS A 372 28.19 -32.28 44.87
C LYS A 372 28.42 -31.53 43.57
N GLY A 373 29.59 -30.93 43.36
CA GLY A 373 29.79 -30.05 42.20
C GLY A 373 30.94 -29.05 42.29
N SER A 374 30.96 -28.13 41.34
CA SER A 374 32.01 -27.11 41.18
C SER A 374 31.42 -25.80 40.68
N ALA A 375 31.88 -24.68 41.23
CA ALA A 375 31.46 -23.33 40.87
C ALA A 375 32.66 -22.39 40.71
N TYR A 376 32.68 -21.65 39.61
CA TYR A 376 33.62 -20.59 39.27
C TYR A 376 32.97 -19.22 39.48
N SER A 377 33.75 -18.26 39.97
CA SER A 377 33.37 -16.84 40.06
C SER A 377 34.60 -15.97 39.83
N GLY A 378 34.59 -15.14 38.78
CA GLY A 378 35.73 -14.29 38.42
C GLY A 378 35.57 -13.52 37.12
N ALA A 379 36.66 -12.91 36.67
CA ALA A 379 36.73 -12.24 35.39
C ALA A 379 36.79 -13.26 34.23
N ALA A 380 36.34 -12.84 33.06
CA ALA A 380 36.47 -13.56 31.80
C ALA A 380 36.70 -12.56 30.66
N ASN A 381 37.64 -12.87 29.78
CA ASN A 381 37.81 -12.22 28.48
C ASN A 381 37.53 -13.26 27.39
N VAL A 382 36.75 -12.90 26.37
CA VAL A 382 36.42 -13.79 25.27
C VAL A 382 36.54 -13.05 23.94
N THR A 383 37.23 -13.66 22.98
CA THR A 383 37.25 -13.21 21.58
C THR A 383 36.94 -14.39 20.68
N SER A 384 35.94 -14.25 19.81
CA SER A 384 35.53 -15.28 18.85
C SER A 384 35.36 -14.69 17.46
N SER A 385 35.65 -15.47 16.42
CA SER A 385 35.50 -15.06 15.01
C SER A 385 35.23 -16.24 14.09
N ALA A 386 34.50 -16.02 13.01
CA ALA A 386 34.31 -16.95 11.91
C ALA A 386 34.36 -16.23 10.55
N ASP A 387 34.94 -16.88 9.55
CA ASP A 387 35.11 -16.33 8.19
C ASP A 387 33.86 -16.57 7.33
N SER A 388 32.96 -17.47 7.75
CA SER A 388 31.55 -17.49 7.33
C SER A 388 30.65 -18.07 8.42
N PHE A 389 29.36 -17.71 8.40
CA PHE A 389 28.32 -18.31 9.24
C PHE A 389 26.99 -18.36 8.48
N HIS A 390 26.38 -19.53 8.37
CA HIS A 390 25.07 -19.74 7.75
C HIS A 390 24.11 -20.35 8.78
N ALA A 391 22.90 -19.80 8.90
CA ALA A 391 21.85 -20.34 9.75
C ALA A 391 20.48 -20.20 9.07
N GLY A 392 19.88 -21.33 8.66
CA GLY A 392 18.66 -21.31 7.86
C GLY A 392 18.86 -20.57 6.52
N ASP A 393 18.13 -19.48 6.31
CA ASP A 393 18.25 -18.57 5.17
C ASP A 393 19.17 -17.36 5.41
N MET A 394 19.75 -17.24 6.61
CA MET A 394 20.71 -16.20 6.96
C MET A 394 22.14 -16.61 6.57
N GLN A 395 22.81 -15.77 5.78
CA GLN A 395 24.23 -15.87 5.45
C GLN A 395 24.99 -14.68 6.04
N ILE A 396 26.17 -14.95 6.63
CA ILE A 396 27.10 -13.96 7.16
C ILE A 396 28.50 -14.23 6.58
N ASP A 397 29.11 -13.21 5.97
CA ASP A 397 30.41 -13.32 5.26
C ASP A 397 31.62 -13.00 6.17
N THR A 398 31.41 -12.53 7.39
CA THR A 398 32.42 -12.39 8.47
C THR A 398 31.69 -12.05 9.77
N ALA A 399 32.03 -12.72 10.88
CA ALA A 399 31.55 -12.34 12.22
C ALA A 399 32.70 -12.35 13.23
N SER A 400 32.70 -11.41 14.17
CA SER A 400 33.54 -11.48 15.38
C SER A 400 32.84 -10.87 16.59
N ILE A 401 33.18 -11.36 17.78
CA ILE A 401 32.65 -10.93 19.08
C ILE A 401 33.82 -10.79 20.05
N GLU A 402 33.88 -9.68 20.79
CA GLU A 402 34.86 -9.42 21.84
C GLU A 402 34.15 -8.96 23.12
N GLY A 403 34.31 -9.71 24.21
CA GLY A 403 33.95 -9.28 25.56
C GLY A 403 35.19 -9.20 26.44
N ARG A 404 35.39 -8.07 27.11
CA ARG A 404 36.50 -7.86 28.05
C ARG A 404 35.96 -7.47 29.42
N ASP A 405 36.70 -7.82 30.46
CA ASP A 405 36.34 -7.52 31.86
C ASP A 405 34.94 -8.06 32.25
N LEU A 406 34.51 -9.17 31.64
CA LEU A 406 33.22 -9.80 31.94
C LEU A 406 33.27 -10.48 33.30
N GLN A 407 32.29 -10.24 34.16
CA GLN A 407 32.09 -11.02 35.37
C GLN A 407 31.33 -12.31 35.02
N LEU A 408 32.02 -13.45 35.08
CA LEU A 408 31.42 -14.79 34.93
C LEU A 408 31.25 -15.44 36.30
N ASN A 409 30.05 -15.94 36.56
CA ASN A 409 29.74 -16.86 37.64
C ASN A 409 29.08 -18.09 37.01
N THR A 410 29.64 -19.28 37.17
CA THR A 410 29.06 -20.51 36.61
C THR A 410 29.30 -21.67 37.56
N GLY A 411 28.34 -22.60 37.66
CA GLY A 411 28.50 -23.76 38.52
C GLY A 411 27.61 -24.92 38.12
N PHE A 412 28.18 -26.11 38.23
CA PHE A 412 27.48 -27.38 38.08
C PHE A 412 27.26 -28.01 39.45
N SER A 413 26.05 -28.52 39.68
CA SER A 413 25.68 -29.34 40.83
C SER A 413 24.93 -30.58 40.37
N SER A 414 25.21 -31.73 41.00
CA SER A 414 24.44 -32.96 40.79
C SER A 414 22.96 -32.87 41.23
N GLU A 415 22.59 -31.85 42.01
CA GLU A 415 21.22 -31.64 42.51
C GLU A 415 20.42 -30.60 41.70
N THR A 416 21.09 -29.63 41.06
CA THR A 416 20.43 -28.50 40.38
C THR A 416 20.93 -28.25 38.94
N GLY A 417 21.74 -29.15 38.38
CA GLY A 417 22.30 -29.02 37.03
C GLY A 417 23.33 -27.91 36.89
N LEU A 418 23.44 -27.36 35.68
CA LEU A 418 24.32 -26.23 35.34
C LEU A 418 23.56 -24.91 35.48
N ALA A 419 24.13 -23.97 36.22
CA ALA A 419 23.71 -22.57 36.24
C ALA A 419 24.86 -21.65 35.84
N PHE A 420 24.59 -20.58 35.10
CA PHE A 420 25.57 -19.53 34.81
C PHE A 420 24.94 -18.13 34.82
N ASN A 421 25.78 -17.13 35.05
CA ASN A 421 25.49 -15.71 34.97
C ASN A 421 26.76 -14.98 34.50
N LEU A 422 26.69 -14.37 33.32
CA LEU A 422 27.72 -13.55 32.68
C LEU A 422 27.24 -12.09 32.68
N THR A 423 28.08 -11.14 33.07
CA THR A 423 27.73 -9.71 33.03
C THR A 423 28.94 -8.85 32.68
N GLY A 424 28.85 -8.00 31.67
CA GLY A 424 29.92 -7.08 31.27
C GLY A 424 29.74 -6.50 29.86
N PRO A 425 30.70 -5.70 29.36
CA PRO A 425 30.61 -5.09 28.04
C PRO A 425 31.01 -6.06 26.91
N VAL A 426 30.26 -6.04 25.81
CA VAL A 426 30.51 -6.89 24.63
C VAL A 426 30.41 -6.09 23.34
N ARG A 427 31.47 -6.15 22.53
CA ARG A 427 31.50 -5.68 21.15
C ARG A 427 31.28 -6.82 20.16
N GLY A 428 30.79 -6.48 18.98
CA GLY A 428 30.72 -7.42 17.87
C GLY A 428 30.71 -6.72 16.51
N ASP A 429 31.33 -7.35 15.52
CA ASP A 429 31.47 -6.85 14.16
C ASP A 429 30.98 -7.90 13.16
N VAL A 430 30.11 -7.48 12.24
CA VAL A 430 29.56 -8.31 11.16
C VAL A 430 29.82 -7.63 9.81
N GLY A 431 30.65 -8.27 8.98
CA GLY A 431 31.11 -7.70 7.70
C GLY A 431 29.99 -7.55 6.68
N ARG A 432 29.20 -8.61 6.51
CA ARG A 432 27.93 -8.62 5.76
C ARG A 432 27.02 -9.68 6.35
N LEU A 433 25.73 -9.38 6.41
CA LEU A 433 24.64 -10.32 6.68
C LEU A 433 23.61 -10.19 5.56
N GLN A 434 23.09 -11.31 5.07
CA GLN A 434 21.97 -11.37 4.13
C GLN A 434 20.93 -12.38 4.61
N GLN A 435 19.65 -12.03 4.55
CA GLN A 435 18.53 -12.93 4.85
C GLN A 435 17.32 -12.55 3.98
N GLY A 436 17.01 -13.35 2.96
CA GLY A 436 16.07 -12.96 1.90
C GLY A 436 16.48 -11.62 1.25
N ASP A 437 15.55 -10.65 1.24
CA ASP A 437 15.77 -9.29 0.74
C ASP A 437 16.52 -8.36 1.73
N LEU A 438 16.73 -8.78 2.98
CA LEU A 438 17.46 -8.01 3.99
C LEU A 438 18.98 -8.13 3.75
N LEU A 439 19.66 -6.99 3.71
CA LEU A 439 21.11 -6.90 3.53
C LEU A 439 21.71 -5.87 4.51
N LEU A 440 22.56 -6.32 5.43
CA LEU A 440 23.41 -5.47 6.27
C LEU A 440 24.87 -5.58 5.81
N LYS A 441 25.64 -4.49 5.93
CA LYS A 441 27.10 -4.47 5.73
C LYS A 441 27.77 -3.54 6.74
N ALA A 442 28.94 -3.95 7.23
CA ALA A 442 29.72 -3.27 8.25
C ALA A 442 28.85 -2.85 9.44
N ALA A 443 28.30 -3.85 10.13
CA ALA A 443 27.56 -3.66 11.38
C ALA A 443 28.52 -3.81 12.56
N HIS A 444 28.72 -2.72 13.30
CA HIS A 444 29.46 -2.69 14.56
C HIS A 444 28.47 -2.54 15.72
N ILE A 445 28.65 -3.31 16.78
CA ILE A 445 27.80 -3.35 17.97
C ILE A 445 28.71 -3.09 19.18
N ASP A 446 28.32 -2.18 20.05
CA ASP A 446 28.99 -1.93 21.34
C ASP A 446 27.94 -1.96 22.46
N LEU A 447 27.83 -3.10 23.15
CA LEU A 447 26.98 -3.28 24.31
C LEU A 447 27.79 -2.88 25.55
N GLY A 448 27.51 -1.70 26.11
CA GLY A 448 28.12 -1.24 27.36
C GLY A 448 27.71 -2.10 28.56
N GLU A 449 26.53 -2.74 28.49
CA GLU A 449 26.08 -3.75 29.44
C GLU A 449 25.40 -4.90 28.68
N LEU A 450 25.95 -6.11 28.79
CA LEU A 450 25.26 -7.36 28.52
C LEU A 450 25.20 -8.16 29.83
N ALA A 451 24.03 -8.65 30.19
CA ALA A 451 23.85 -9.64 31.25
C ALA A 451 23.09 -10.85 30.70
N VAL A 452 23.62 -12.06 30.89
CA VAL A 452 23.00 -13.32 30.45
C VAL A 452 23.12 -14.33 31.59
N ALA A 453 21.99 -14.84 32.08
CA ALA A 453 21.96 -15.91 33.05
C ALA A 453 21.04 -17.04 32.60
N SER A 454 21.40 -18.27 32.96
CA SER A 454 20.57 -19.45 32.80
C SER A 454 20.70 -20.32 34.05
N ASP A 455 19.58 -20.83 34.51
CA ASP A 455 19.45 -21.71 35.68
C ASP A 455 18.24 -22.64 35.47
N ALA A 456 17.84 -23.38 36.51
CA ALA A 456 16.73 -24.33 36.42
C ALA A 456 15.34 -23.66 36.25
N ASP A 457 15.18 -22.39 36.59
CA ASP A 457 13.92 -21.65 36.36
C ASP A 457 13.81 -21.17 34.90
N GLY A 458 14.95 -21.04 34.19
CA GLY A 458 15.03 -20.78 32.76
C GLY A 458 16.23 -19.92 32.34
N ALA A 459 16.11 -19.29 31.17
CA ALA A 459 17.12 -18.42 30.57
C ALA A 459 16.65 -16.96 30.52
N ARG A 460 17.58 -16.02 30.74
CA ARG A 460 17.29 -14.57 30.83
C ARG A 460 18.49 -13.75 30.37
N ALA A 461 18.26 -12.86 29.42
CA ALA A 461 19.25 -11.93 28.89
C ALA A 461 18.73 -10.49 28.93
N THR A 462 19.59 -9.52 29.21
CA THR A 462 19.33 -8.08 29.09
C THR A 462 20.55 -7.38 28.53
N PHE A 463 20.34 -6.37 27.69
CA PHE A 463 21.43 -5.64 27.04
C PHE A 463 21.12 -4.15 26.89
N SER A 464 22.15 -3.32 27.00
CA SER A 464 22.12 -1.90 26.62
C SER A 464 23.41 -1.46 25.91
N GLY A 465 23.27 -0.59 24.91
CA GLY A 465 24.37 -0.10 24.08
C GLY A 465 23.92 0.53 22.77
N ASP A 466 24.79 0.54 21.77
CA ASP A 466 24.56 1.12 20.45
C ASP A 466 25.03 0.19 19.31
N MET A 467 24.48 0.41 18.12
CA MET A 467 24.84 -0.26 16.87
C MET A 467 25.06 0.78 15.77
N ALA A 468 26.17 0.66 15.04
CA ALA A 468 26.47 1.44 13.85
C ALA A 468 26.46 0.52 12.61
N LEU A 469 25.72 0.91 11.56
CA LEU A 469 25.59 0.18 10.31
C LEU A 469 26.14 1.01 9.16
N GLY A 470 27.14 0.48 8.44
CA GLY A 470 27.64 1.09 7.21
C GLY A 470 26.56 1.18 6.14
N HIS A 471 25.82 0.08 5.93
CA HIS A 471 24.69 -0.01 5.00
C HIS A 471 23.66 -1.03 5.48
N LEU A 472 22.38 -0.69 5.37
CA LEU A 472 21.23 -1.55 5.57
C LEU A 472 20.28 -1.39 4.37
N ALA A 473 19.82 -2.47 3.76
CA ALA A 473 18.82 -2.44 2.69
C ALA A 473 17.76 -3.53 2.86
N THR A 474 16.54 -3.25 2.38
CA THR A 474 15.43 -4.20 2.27
C THR A 474 14.50 -3.76 1.15
N GLY A 475 14.35 -4.57 0.11
CA GLY A 475 13.66 -4.18 -1.14
C GLY A 475 14.21 -2.88 -1.72
N ASP A 476 13.31 -1.95 -2.07
CA ASP A 476 13.65 -0.64 -2.63
C ASP A 476 14.27 0.38 -1.62
N VAL A 477 14.27 0.07 -0.32
CA VAL A 477 14.72 1.00 0.74
C VAL A 477 16.16 0.66 1.16
N SER A 478 16.99 1.68 1.31
CA SER A 478 18.34 1.56 1.88
C SER A 478 18.65 2.71 2.84
N LEU A 479 19.38 2.41 3.92
CA LEU A 479 19.84 3.34 4.96
C LEU A 479 21.37 3.21 5.08
N ASP A 480 22.12 4.14 4.48
CA ASP A 480 23.57 4.24 4.68
C ASP A 480 23.87 4.96 6.01
N GLN A 481 24.99 4.63 6.66
CA GLN A 481 25.51 5.32 7.85
C GLN A 481 24.45 5.50 8.94
N THR A 482 23.88 4.38 9.38
CA THR A 482 22.78 4.34 10.36
C THR A 482 23.33 4.08 11.75
N MET A 483 22.88 4.84 12.75
CA MET A 483 23.08 4.53 14.17
C MET A 483 21.75 4.08 14.76
N ALA A 484 21.78 3.06 15.63
CA ALA A 484 20.62 2.52 16.31
C ALA A 484 20.98 2.23 17.77
N SER A 485 20.31 2.88 18.73
CA SER A 485 20.47 2.49 20.14
C SER A 485 19.86 1.12 20.37
N LEU A 486 20.42 0.33 21.28
CA LEU A 486 19.93 -0.98 21.68
C LEU A 486 19.63 -0.96 23.19
N GLU A 487 18.38 -1.20 23.56
CA GLU A 487 18.00 -1.47 24.96
C GLU A 487 16.96 -2.60 24.94
N GLY A 488 17.25 -3.74 25.55
CA GLY A 488 16.37 -4.89 25.41
C GLY A 488 16.68 -6.06 26.33
N GLY A 489 15.96 -7.14 26.10
CA GLY A 489 16.14 -8.38 26.84
C GLY A 489 15.19 -9.48 26.38
N ALA A 490 15.60 -10.70 26.66
CA ALA A 490 14.86 -11.93 26.41
C ALA A 490 14.69 -12.73 27.70
N LYS A 491 13.60 -13.48 27.81
CA LYS A 491 13.38 -14.48 28.87
C LYS A 491 12.73 -15.70 28.26
N ALA A 492 13.07 -16.89 28.74
CA ALA A 492 12.39 -18.14 28.46
C ALA A 492 12.34 -18.96 29.76
N GLY A 493 11.19 -19.55 30.09
CA GLY A 493 11.11 -20.51 31.18
C GLY A 493 11.87 -21.81 30.88
N GLY A 494 12.11 -22.62 31.91
CA GLY A 494 12.52 -24.01 31.74
C GLY A 494 11.52 -24.83 30.90
N ASP A 495 11.96 -26.00 30.43
CA ASP A 495 11.15 -27.02 29.75
C ASP A 495 10.26 -26.49 28.61
N ALA A 496 10.83 -25.64 27.74
CA ALA A 496 10.17 -24.99 26.62
C ALA A 496 8.94 -24.13 26.99
N GLY A 497 8.90 -23.64 28.23
CA GLY A 497 7.87 -22.75 28.75
C GLY A 497 7.86 -21.35 28.13
N PRO A 498 6.99 -20.44 28.64
CA PRO A 498 6.71 -19.16 27.99
C PRO A 498 7.95 -18.28 27.87
N TRP A 499 8.09 -17.65 26.71
CA TRP A 499 9.22 -16.81 26.36
C TRP A 499 8.79 -15.44 25.87
N ASN A 500 9.65 -14.44 26.06
CA ASN A 500 9.53 -13.12 25.46
C ASN A 500 10.88 -12.56 25.03
N VAL A 501 10.85 -11.69 24.03
CA VAL A 501 11.97 -10.88 23.54
C VAL A 501 11.46 -9.46 23.37
N THR A 502 12.20 -8.49 23.89
CA THR A 502 11.90 -7.06 23.78
C THR A 502 13.13 -6.31 23.30
N LEU A 503 12.95 -5.45 22.31
CA LEU A 503 13.98 -4.57 21.76
C LEU A 503 13.42 -3.17 21.62
N LYS A 504 14.00 -2.23 22.38
CA LYS A 504 13.81 -0.79 22.21
C LYS A 504 14.98 -0.21 21.42
N SER A 505 14.70 0.74 20.53
CA SER A 505 15.70 1.40 19.71
C SER A 505 15.32 2.84 19.32
N ASN A 506 16.32 3.70 19.22
CA ASN A 506 16.25 4.97 18.51
C ASN A 506 17.13 4.88 17.26
N ILE A 507 16.54 4.96 16.07
CA ILE A 507 17.24 4.75 14.80
C ILE A 507 17.45 6.09 14.10
N ALA A 508 18.66 6.36 13.61
CA ALA A 508 19.02 7.57 12.90
C ALA A 508 19.93 7.29 11.69
N SER A 509 19.47 7.62 10.48
CA SER A 509 20.29 7.65 9.25
C SER A 509 20.28 9.04 8.61
N ASN A 510 21.40 9.45 8.01
CA ASN A 510 21.54 10.73 7.29
C ASN A 510 21.62 10.56 5.76
N ASN A 511 21.52 9.33 5.26
CA ASN A 511 21.66 8.98 3.86
C ASN A 511 20.77 7.75 3.55
N ALA A 512 19.49 7.92 3.86
CA ALA A 512 18.43 6.99 3.48
C ALA A 512 17.99 7.25 2.03
N ARG A 513 17.61 6.22 1.29
CA ARG A 513 17.17 6.28 -0.11
C ARG A 513 16.05 5.29 -0.37
N TYR A 514 15.12 5.64 -1.24
CA TYR A 514 14.09 4.74 -1.75
C TYR A 514 14.01 4.83 -3.28
N ARG A 515 13.91 3.68 -3.96
CA ARG A 515 14.04 3.59 -5.42
C ARG A 515 12.82 3.05 -6.18
N GLY A 516 11.74 2.66 -5.49
CA GLY A 516 10.57 2.04 -6.13
C GLY A 516 9.82 2.94 -7.13
N LEU A 517 10.00 4.26 -7.07
CA LEU A 517 9.44 5.20 -8.05
C LEU A 517 10.34 5.44 -9.27
N ASN A 518 11.59 4.99 -9.26
CA ASN A 518 12.61 5.52 -10.15
C ASN A 518 12.44 5.14 -11.62
N ALA A 519 11.72 4.05 -11.93
CA ALA A 519 11.25 3.77 -13.30
C ALA A 519 10.16 4.79 -13.71
N MET A 520 9.02 4.78 -13.01
CA MET A 520 7.88 5.64 -13.27
C MET A 520 8.22 7.14 -13.32
N ALA A 521 9.14 7.61 -12.47
CA ALA A 521 9.62 8.99 -12.47
C ALA A 521 10.42 9.34 -13.73
N ARG A 522 11.26 8.43 -14.24
CA ARG A 522 12.00 8.63 -15.50
C ARG A 522 11.07 8.61 -16.71
N ASP A 523 10.13 7.67 -16.74
CA ASP A 523 9.18 7.55 -17.85
C ASP A 523 8.28 8.80 -17.95
N ARG A 524 7.79 9.30 -16.79
CA ARG A 524 7.02 10.56 -16.71
C ARG A 524 7.86 11.80 -17.02
N ALA A 525 9.13 11.84 -16.59
CA ALA A 525 10.03 12.92 -16.96
C ALA A 525 10.30 12.96 -18.48
N GLN A 526 10.49 11.80 -19.12
CA GLN A 526 10.63 11.72 -20.57
C GLN A 526 9.34 12.14 -21.28
N ALA A 527 8.17 11.66 -20.82
CA ALA A 527 6.87 12.05 -21.39
C ALA A 527 6.67 13.58 -21.38
N ARG A 528 7.03 14.26 -20.27
CA ARG A 528 7.02 15.73 -20.18
C ARG A 528 8.03 16.39 -21.12
N ILE A 529 9.23 15.83 -21.28
CA ILE A 529 10.24 16.34 -22.21
C ILE A 529 9.78 16.21 -23.67
N GLU A 530 9.05 15.15 -24.03
CA GLU A 530 8.44 15.02 -25.36
C GLU A 530 7.25 15.97 -25.55
N ALA A 531 6.37 16.10 -24.54
CA ALA A 531 5.24 17.02 -24.59
C ALA A 531 5.70 18.49 -24.77
N ALA A 532 6.74 18.92 -24.05
CA ALA A 532 7.30 20.27 -24.13
C ALA A 532 7.97 20.62 -25.48
N LYS A 533 8.10 19.68 -26.42
CA LYS A 533 8.52 19.95 -27.82
C LYS A 533 7.35 20.36 -28.72
N VAL A 534 6.11 20.13 -28.27
CA VAL A 534 4.89 20.50 -28.98
C VAL A 534 4.46 21.90 -28.50
N PRO A 535 3.98 22.81 -29.37
CA PRO A 535 3.39 24.06 -28.92
C PRO A 535 2.23 23.78 -27.93
N PRO A 536 2.11 24.53 -26.82
CA PRO A 536 0.97 24.37 -25.92
C PRO A 536 -0.31 24.73 -26.65
N LYS A 537 -1.39 23.98 -26.39
CA LYS A 537 -2.73 24.33 -26.88
C LYS A 537 -3.19 25.67 -26.29
N PRO A 538 -4.05 26.43 -26.98
CA PRO A 538 -4.74 27.57 -26.39
C PRO A 538 -5.44 27.19 -25.07
N GLY A 539 -5.35 28.08 -24.07
CA GLY A 539 -5.90 27.86 -22.72
C GLY A 539 -4.98 27.11 -21.75
N VAL A 540 -4.09 26.24 -22.23
CA VAL A 540 -3.29 25.35 -21.36
C VAL A 540 -2.22 26.13 -20.57
N PRO A 541 -2.11 25.93 -19.24
CA PRO A 541 -1.04 26.52 -18.43
C PRO A 541 0.36 26.12 -18.90
N LEU A 542 1.26 27.12 -19.02
CA LEU A 542 2.64 26.94 -19.50
C LEU A 542 3.52 26.04 -18.62
N ASP A 543 3.13 25.81 -17.37
CA ASP A 543 3.70 24.78 -16.50
C ASP A 543 2.57 24.14 -15.67
N PRO A 544 2.29 22.82 -15.82
CA PRO A 544 1.35 22.08 -14.96
C PRO A 544 1.89 21.84 -13.53
N GLY A 545 3.04 22.41 -13.19
CA GLY A 545 3.65 22.35 -11.88
C GLY A 545 4.36 21.01 -11.60
N PRO A 546 4.94 20.84 -10.41
CA PRO A 546 5.72 19.66 -10.05
C PRO A 546 4.85 18.40 -10.05
N ASP A 547 5.20 17.42 -10.90
CA ASP A 547 4.54 16.12 -10.91
C ASP A 547 4.84 15.34 -9.63
N ALA A 548 3.80 14.79 -8.99
CA ALA A 548 3.93 14.11 -7.71
C ALA A 548 4.96 12.96 -7.71
N ILE A 549 5.05 12.19 -8.79
CA ILE A 549 5.99 11.05 -8.85
C ILE A 549 7.42 11.52 -9.05
N ILE A 550 7.64 12.49 -9.94
CA ILE A 550 8.96 13.08 -10.20
C ILE A 550 9.48 13.82 -8.97
N ALA A 551 8.60 14.53 -8.25
CA ALA A 551 8.94 15.24 -7.02
C ALA A 551 9.25 14.27 -5.87
N LEU A 552 8.43 13.22 -5.68
CA LEU A 552 8.66 12.17 -4.68
C LEU A 552 9.99 11.44 -4.91
N ASP A 553 10.27 10.97 -6.13
CA ASP A 553 11.53 10.29 -6.45
C ASP A 553 12.74 11.19 -6.17
N ARG A 554 12.70 12.46 -6.61
CA ARG A 554 13.75 13.45 -6.32
C ARG A 554 13.95 13.70 -4.82
N ALA A 555 12.88 13.65 -4.03
CA ALA A 555 12.91 13.90 -2.59
C ALA A 555 13.32 12.65 -1.77
N LEU A 556 13.10 11.45 -2.31
CA LEU A 556 13.37 10.15 -1.70
C LEU A 556 14.69 9.50 -2.19
N ASP A 557 15.31 10.01 -3.26
CA ASP A 557 16.69 9.70 -3.70
C ASP A 557 17.70 9.88 -2.56
N ARG A 558 17.52 10.89 -1.70
CA ARG A 558 18.29 11.04 -0.46
C ARG A 558 17.53 11.81 0.62
N PHE A 559 17.24 11.14 1.72
CA PHE A 559 16.60 11.70 2.90
C PHE A 559 17.34 11.33 4.20
N SER A 560 16.97 11.99 5.30
CA SER A 560 17.36 11.59 6.65
C SER A 560 16.17 10.89 7.32
N LEU A 561 16.42 9.83 8.08
CA LEU A 561 15.41 9.09 8.84
C LEU A 561 15.70 9.16 10.34
N ARG A 562 14.65 9.33 11.15
CA ARG A 562 14.67 9.28 12.61
C ARG A 562 13.48 8.46 13.10
N VAL A 563 13.72 7.42 13.91
CA VAL A 563 12.67 6.64 14.59
C VAL A 563 12.93 6.76 16.10
N LYS A 564 11.93 7.20 16.86
CA LYS A 564 12.04 7.44 18.31
C LYS A 564 11.36 6.34 19.11
N ALA A 565 12.12 5.73 20.02
CA ALA A 565 11.68 4.67 20.94
C ALA A 565 10.83 3.59 20.25
N LEU A 566 11.29 3.11 19.09
CA LEU A 566 10.77 1.88 18.48
C LEU A 566 10.88 0.77 19.52
N ASN A 567 9.78 0.08 19.79
CA ASN A 567 9.73 -1.04 20.73
C ASN A 567 9.07 -2.22 20.03
N VAL A 568 9.87 -3.26 19.75
CA VAL A 568 9.43 -4.53 19.20
C VAL A 568 9.36 -5.52 20.36
N ALA A 569 8.16 -6.03 20.61
CA ALA A 569 7.92 -7.11 21.57
C ALA A 569 7.41 -8.35 20.85
N VAL A 570 8.04 -9.49 21.12
CA VAL A 570 7.66 -10.82 20.63
C VAL A 570 7.54 -11.76 21.82
N SER A 571 6.52 -12.61 21.89
CA SER A 571 6.38 -13.61 22.95
C SER A 571 5.55 -14.82 22.53
N GLY A 572 5.84 -15.99 23.06
CA GLY A 572 5.08 -17.22 22.81
C GLY A 572 5.02 -18.11 24.05
N ASP A 573 3.93 -18.87 24.20
CA ASP A 573 3.72 -19.77 25.33
C ASP A 573 4.25 -21.20 25.09
N SER A 574 4.45 -21.56 23.82
CA SER A 574 4.99 -22.84 23.33
C SER A 574 5.51 -22.67 21.89
N PRO A 575 6.49 -23.47 21.41
CA PRO A 575 6.96 -23.43 20.02
C PRO A 575 5.86 -23.65 18.96
N ASP A 576 4.81 -24.40 19.28
CA ASP A 576 3.73 -24.74 18.33
C ASP A 576 2.68 -23.61 18.17
N VAL A 577 2.76 -22.57 19.01
CA VAL A 577 1.81 -21.45 19.02
C VAL A 577 2.40 -20.26 18.27
N THR A 578 1.63 -19.68 17.34
CA THR A 578 2.04 -18.47 16.61
C THR A 578 2.39 -17.35 17.60
N PRO A 579 3.64 -16.85 17.64
CA PRO A 579 4.07 -15.90 18.66
C PRO A 579 3.32 -14.57 18.52
N LEU A 580 2.94 -13.99 19.65
CA LEU A 580 2.44 -12.63 19.75
C LEU A 580 3.52 -11.65 19.26
N VAL A 581 3.16 -10.75 18.34
CA VAL A 581 4.03 -9.67 17.87
C VAL A 581 3.32 -8.34 18.11
N ALA A 582 4.04 -7.37 18.68
CA ALA A 582 3.58 -6.00 18.83
C ALA A 582 4.72 -5.00 18.59
N VAL A 583 4.49 -4.04 17.70
CA VAL A 583 5.42 -2.95 17.38
C VAL A 583 4.82 -1.63 17.82
N ARG A 584 5.52 -0.93 18.72
CA ARG A 584 5.19 0.43 19.19
C ARG A 584 6.32 1.39 18.84
N MET A 585 6.05 2.70 18.83
CA MET A 585 7.07 3.75 18.77
C MET A 585 6.50 5.04 19.38
N GLN A 586 7.34 6.04 19.65
CA GLN A 586 6.90 7.41 19.95
C GLN A 586 6.65 8.22 18.66
N GLY A 587 7.30 7.85 17.56
CA GLY A 587 7.05 8.38 16.22
C GLY A 587 8.26 8.20 15.31
N ALA A 588 8.02 8.37 14.01
CA ALA A 588 9.09 8.41 13.01
C ALA A 588 9.00 9.69 12.17
N GLU A 589 10.14 10.18 11.71
CA GLU A 589 10.29 11.40 10.94
C GLU A 589 11.34 11.19 9.84
N ALA A 590 10.98 11.51 8.60
CA ALA A 590 11.92 11.57 7.49
C ALA A 590 12.01 13.00 6.96
N GLY A 591 13.20 13.60 7.06
CA GLY A 591 13.52 14.91 6.49
C GLY A 591 14.00 14.73 5.05
N LEU A 592 13.20 15.20 4.09
CA LEU A 592 13.40 15.00 2.66
C LEU A 592 14.22 16.13 2.01
N LYS A 593 14.88 15.81 0.90
CA LYS A 593 15.56 16.78 0.04
C LYS A 593 14.56 17.81 -0.50
N GLY A 594 14.92 19.09 -0.45
CA GLY A 594 14.03 20.22 -0.78
C GLY A 594 13.23 20.80 0.40
N GLY A 595 13.37 20.26 1.62
CA GLY A 595 12.65 20.76 2.81
C GLY A 595 11.30 20.09 3.04
N GLY A 596 11.01 19.00 2.32
CA GLY A 596 9.87 18.14 2.60
C GLY A 596 10.04 17.32 3.89
N LYS A 597 8.92 16.81 4.40
CA LYS A 597 8.86 16.06 5.65
C LYS A 597 7.78 14.99 5.61
N VAL A 598 8.16 13.75 5.93
CA VAL A 598 7.22 12.67 6.30
C VAL A 598 7.22 12.52 7.82
N THR A 599 6.05 12.35 8.42
CA THR A 599 5.90 11.98 9.84
C THR A 599 4.97 10.80 10.00
N LEU A 600 5.39 9.79 10.75
CA LEU A 600 4.54 8.72 11.27
C LEU A 600 4.21 9.02 12.75
N ALA A 601 2.95 9.32 13.02
CA ALA A 601 2.40 9.54 14.34
C ALA A 601 1.71 8.26 14.85
N PRO A 602 2.17 7.63 15.95
CA PRO A 602 1.55 6.43 16.49
C PRO A 602 0.19 6.75 17.13
N HIS A 603 -0.73 5.78 17.16
CA HIS A 603 -1.96 5.92 17.95
C HIS A 603 -1.66 5.87 19.46
N ALA A 604 -2.35 6.67 20.27
CA ALA A 604 -2.04 6.84 21.69
C ALA A 604 -2.13 5.54 22.53
N THR A 605 -3.00 4.60 22.14
CA THR A 605 -3.25 3.35 22.89
C THR A 605 -2.99 2.07 22.10
N LYS A 606 -3.01 2.13 20.76
CA LYS A 606 -2.82 0.97 19.87
C LYS A 606 -1.34 0.89 19.45
N PRO A 607 -0.80 -0.31 19.18
CA PRO A 607 0.50 -0.44 18.53
C PRO A 607 0.45 0.08 17.08
N VAL A 608 1.59 0.29 16.43
CA VAL A 608 1.65 0.58 14.99
C VAL A 608 1.31 -0.67 14.18
N TYR A 609 1.76 -1.84 14.64
CA TYR A 609 1.38 -3.16 14.13
C TYR A 609 1.24 -4.16 15.29
N SER A 610 0.26 -5.07 15.21
CA SER A 610 0.22 -6.27 16.04
C SER A 610 -0.60 -7.36 15.36
N ASN A 611 -0.20 -8.62 15.56
CA ASN A 611 -0.91 -9.77 15.00
C ASN A 611 -2.21 -10.15 15.75
N THR A 612 -2.48 -9.55 16.92
CA THR A 612 -3.69 -9.80 17.72
C THR A 612 -4.49 -8.53 18.01
N ASN A 613 -3.82 -7.45 18.44
CA ASN A 613 -4.50 -6.26 18.97
C ASN A 613 -4.91 -5.22 17.92
N SER A 614 -4.51 -5.41 16.65
CA SER A 614 -4.73 -4.52 15.51
C SER A 614 -4.09 -3.13 15.65
N GLY A 615 -3.18 -2.80 14.73
CA GLY A 615 -2.38 -1.58 14.77
C GLY A 615 -3.09 -0.33 14.25
N ALA A 616 -2.62 0.85 14.64
CA ALA A 616 -3.08 2.14 14.12
C ALA A 616 -1.98 3.21 14.16
N PHE A 617 -1.92 4.04 13.12
CA PHE A 617 -1.00 5.16 12.99
C PHE A 617 -1.51 6.19 11.97
N GLY A 618 -1.12 7.44 12.16
CA GLY A 618 -1.18 8.46 11.11
C GLY A 618 0.16 8.55 10.38
N LEU A 619 0.12 8.76 9.07
CA LEU A 619 1.26 9.14 8.23
C LEU A 619 0.91 10.43 7.50
N ALA A 620 1.77 11.43 7.58
CA ALA A 620 1.62 12.69 6.85
C ALA A 620 2.87 13.00 6.02
N LEU A 621 2.67 13.53 4.82
CA LEU A 621 3.69 14.09 3.94
C LEU A 621 3.36 15.56 3.66
N SER A 622 4.37 16.41 3.75
CA SER A 622 4.28 17.86 3.49
C SER A 622 5.60 18.39 2.92
N GLY A 623 5.55 19.53 2.24
CA GLY A 623 6.74 20.22 1.73
C GLY A 623 6.41 21.18 0.59
N PRO A 624 7.35 22.04 0.18
CA PRO A 624 7.28 22.71 -1.12
C PRO A 624 7.36 21.64 -2.22
N ASP A 625 6.64 21.88 -3.33
CA ASP A 625 6.64 21.07 -4.55
C ASP A 625 6.31 19.57 -4.39
N LEU A 626 5.82 19.14 -3.22
CA LEU A 626 5.52 17.76 -2.89
C LEU A 626 4.01 17.53 -2.70
N PRO A 627 3.50 16.32 -3.01
CA PRO A 627 2.12 15.98 -2.74
C PRO A 627 1.84 16.05 -1.23
N GLN A 628 0.81 16.78 -0.84
CA GLN A 628 0.35 16.82 0.55
C GLN A 628 -0.49 15.58 0.80
N ILE A 629 -0.11 14.74 1.78
CA ILE A 629 -0.82 13.50 2.09
C ILE A 629 -1.07 13.44 3.59
N ALA A 630 -2.28 13.11 3.99
CA ALA A 630 -2.65 12.73 5.34
C ALA A 630 -3.40 11.39 5.29
N LEU A 631 -2.74 10.34 5.76
CA LEU A 631 -3.22 8.95 5.79
C LEU A 631 -3.36 8.49 7.24
N ALA A 632 -4.58 8.20 7.69
CA ALA A 632 -4.83 7.52 8.95
C ALA A 632 -5.11 6.03 8.68
N VAL A 633 -4.33 5.15 9.30
CA VAL A 633 -4.50 3.68 9.27
C VAL A 633 -5.04 3.23 10.62
N ASP A 634 -6.07 2.38 10.61
CA ASP A 634 -6.64 1.78 11.82
C ASP A 634 -6.98 0.29 11.63
N ASN A 635 -6.88 -0.49 12.71
CA ASN A 635 -7.07 -1.94 12.77
C ASN A 635 -6.18 -2.74 11.79
N LEU A 636 -4.92 -2.32 11.59
CA LEU A 636 -3.93 -3.04 10.78
C LEU A 636 -3.53 -4.37 11.45
N GLY A 637 -3.86 -5.49 10.82
CA GLY A 637 -3.49 -6.83 11.28
C GLY A 637 -3.17 -7.79 10.14
N PRO A 638 -2.73 -9.03 10.44
CA PRO A 638 -2.54 -10.08 9.44
C PRO A 638 -3.84 -10.39 8.70
N ALA A 639 -3.73 -10.81 7.44
CA ALA A 639 -4.85 -11.15 6.59
C ALA A 639 -4.72 -12.56 6.03
N SER A 640 -5.78 -13.35 6.04
CA SER A 640 -5.75 -14.73 5.52
C SER A 640 -5.33 -14.74 4.04
N GLY A 641 -4.22 -15.42 3.74
CA GLY A 641 -3.65 -15.52 2.38
C GLY A 641 -3.02 -14.23 1.84
N ASN A 642 -2.78 -13.22 2.68
CA ASN A 642 -2.23 -11.91 2.32
C ASN A 642 -1.26 -11.41 3.41
N VAL A 643 -0.52 -10.32 3.16
CA VAL A 643 0.49 -9.82 4.12
C VAL A 643 -0.18 -9.17 5.33
N ALA A 644 -1.12 -8.24 5.09
CA ALA A 644 -1.87 -7.55 6.13
C ALA A 644 -3.16 -6.93 5.55
N ALA A 645 -4.09 -6.53 6.41
CA ALA A 645 -5.23 -5.70 6.04
C ALA A 645 -5.58 -4.70 7.16
N GLY A 646 -6.25 -3.62 6.80
CA GLY A 646 -6.68 -2.58 7.74
C GLY A 646 -7.76 -1.67 7.17
N LYS A 647 -8.12 -0.63 7.92
CA LYS A 647 -8.90 0.52 7.45
C LYS A 647 -8.00 1.70 7.15
N TYR A 648 -8.40 2.54 6.20
CA TYR A 648 -7.74 3.79 5.90
C TYR A 648 -8.73 4.97 5.83
N SER A 649 -8.22 6.16 6.11
CA SER A 649 -8.76 7.45 5.68
C SER A 649 -7.61 8.24 5.08
N LEU A 650 -7.79 8.76 3.87
CA LEU A 650 -6.79 9.39 3.04
C LEU A 650 -7.33 10.72 2.52
N ALA A 651 -6.70 11.82 2.94
CA ALA A 651 -6.79 13.11 2.29
C ALA A 651 -5.47 13.38 1.55
N ALA A 652 -5.54 13.70 0.26
CA ALA A 652 -4.36 13.96 -0.58
C ALA A 652 -4.58 15.16 -1.50
N GLN A 653 -3.54 15.97 -1.70
CA GLN A 653 -3.51 17.06 -2.68
C GLN A 653 -2.22 16.99 -3.51
N PHE A 654 -2.32 16.91 -4.84
CA PHE A 654 -1.17 16.63 -5.71
C PHE A 654 -1.42 17.02 -7.18
N ASN A 655 -0.35 17.12 -7.98
CA ASN A 655 -0.44 17.21 -9.43
C ASN A 655 -0.02 15.86 -10.03
N PHE A 656 -0.75 15.35 -11.02
CA PHE A 656 -0.41 14.14 -11.73
C PHE A 656 -0.77 14.31 -13.21
N ASP A 657 0.19 14.78 -13.99
CA ASP A 657 0.13 15.01 -15.43
C ASP A 657 -0.60 13.85 -16.18
N PRO A 658 -1.68 14.09 -16.94
CA PRO A 658 -2.20 15.37 -17.46
C PRO A 658 -3.14 16.18 -16.55
N VAL A 659 -3.26 15.85 -15.26
CA VAL A 659 -4.26 16.42 -14.34
C VAL A 659 -3.60 17.24 -13.22
N SER A 660 -4.05 18.48 -13.04
CA SER A 660 -3.44 19.46 -12.14
C SER A 660 -4.37 19.85 -10.98
N GLY A 661 -3.80 20.12 -9.81
CA GLY A 661 -4.54 20.54 -8.61
C GLY A 661 -5.49 19.47 -8.07
N ILE A 662 -5.15 18.19 -8.19
CA ILE A 662 -5.97 17.08 -7.69
C ILE A 662 -6.12 17.19 -6.18
N LYS A 663 -7.34 17.02 -5.68
CA LYS A 663 -7.67 16.81 -4.27
C LYS A 663 -8.56 15.59 -4.16
N PHE A 664 -8.18 14.66 -3.29
CA PHE A 664 -8.91 13.43 -3.01
C PHE A 664 -9.13 13.29 -1.51
N ASP A 665 -10.37 13.07 -1.09
CA ASP A 665 -10.73 12.59 0.26
C ASP A 665 -11.46 11.25 0.11
N GLY A 666 -10.96 10.21 0.77
CA GLY A 666 -11.56 8.87 0.68
C GLY A 666 -11.18 7.98 1.84
N HIS A 667 -12.02 6.98 2.11
CA HIS A 667 -11.85 6.09 3.27
C HIS A 667 -12.52 4.74 3.04
N GLY A 668 -11.92 3.70 3.61
CA GLY A 668 -12.37 2.32 3.39
C GLY A 668 -11.42 1.31 4.01
N ARG A 669 -11.20 0.20 3.31
CA ARG A 669 -10.33 -0.90 3.75
C ARG A 669 -9.24 -1.14 2.72
N PHE A 670 -8.10 -1.63 3.16
CA PHE A 670 -7.02 -2.08 2.29
C PHE A 670 -6.50 -3.44 2.70
N THR A 671 -5.95 -4.17 1.74
CA THR A 671 -5.24 -5.43 1.91
C THR A 671 -3.91 -5.34 1.16
N LEU A 672 -2.81 -5.58 1.86
CA LEU A 672 -1.47 -5.71 1.29
C LEU A 672 -1.31 -7.12 0.71
N LEU A 673 -1.08 -7.18 -0.60
CA LEU A 673 -1.06 -8.41 -1.39
C LEU A 673 0.31 -9.12 -1.29
N ASN A 674 0.29 -10.45 -1.32
CA ASN A 674 1.51 -11.25 -1.45
C ASN A 674 2.21 -10.93 -2.78
N GLY A 675 3.54 -10.83 -2.76
CA GLY A 675 4.34 -10.38 -3.93
C GLY A 675 4.41 -8.86 -4.11
N GLY A 676 3.86 -8.08 -3.17
CA GLY A 676 3.89 -6.61 -3.19
C GLY A 676 2.73 -6.02 -3.99
N GLY A 677 1.77 -5.42 -3.30
CA GLY A 677 0.63 -4.77 -3.94
C GLY A 677 -0.41 -4.33 -2.91
N ILE A 678 -1.42 -3.57 -3.36
CA ILE A 678 -2.49 -3.06 -2.51
C ILE A 678 -3.83 -3.25 -3.22
N SER A 679 -4.78 -3.91 -2.57
CA SER A 679 -6.20 -3.87 -2.96
C SER A 679 -6.96 -2.99 -1.96
N ALA A 680 -7.83 -2.10 -2.42
CA ALA A 680 -8.56 -1.15 -1.58
C ALA A 680 -10.05 -1.03 -1.96
N THR A 681 -10.86 -0.76 -0.94
CA THR A 681 -12.32 -0.53 -1.01
C THR A 681 -12.64 0.90 -0.57
N LEU A 682 -13.89 1.33 -0.78
CA LEU A 682 -14.47 2.53 -0.16
C LEU A 682 -15.62 2.12 0.78
N ASP A 683 -15.57 2.54 2.05
CA ASP A 683 -16.61 2.21 3.05
C ASP A 683 -17.80 3.21 3.00
N LYS A 684 -17.58 4.42 2.47
CA LYS A 684 -18.61 5.41 2.09
C LYS A 684 -18.14 6.17 0.85
N GLU A 685 -18.84 7.24 0.50
CA GLU A 685 -18.49 8.14 -0.62
C GLU A 685 -17.13 8.82 -0.40
N ALA A 686 -16.40 9.03 -1.49
CA ALA A 686 -15.13 9.74 -1.56
C ALA A 686 -15.26 10.96 -2.49
N HIS A 687 -14.56 12.04 -2.22
CA HIS A 687 -14.61 13.27 -3.01
C HIS A 687 -13.36 13.39 -3.87
N PHE A 688 -13.55 13.56 -5.17
CA PHE A 688 -12.49 13.88 -6.12
C PHE A 688 -12.72 15.26 -6.73
N SER A 689 -11.65 16.05 -6.83
CA SER A 689 -11.62 17.26 -7.65
C SER A 689 -10.24 17.48 -8.25
N ALA A 690 -10.19 18.21 -9.37
CA ALA A 690 -8.97 18.71 -10.01
C ALA A 690 -9.23 20.14 -10.49
N GLN A 691 -8.18 20.97 -10.49
CA GLN A 691 -8.27 22.34 -11.00
C GLN A 691 -8.39 22.35 -12.52
N SER A 692 -7.56 21.56 -13.21
CA SER A 692 -7.62 21.36 -14.65
C SER A 692 -7.14 19.97 -15.08
N ALA A 693 -7.48 19.55 -16.29
CA ALA A 693 -7.11 18.27 -16.88
C ALA A 693 -7.03 18.35 -18.42
N GLU A 694 -5.95 17.84 -19.01
CA GLU A 694 -5.83 17.69 -20.47
C GLU A 694 -6.39 16.32 -20.91
N LEU A 695 -7.69 16.25 -21.19
CA LEU A 695 -8.44 15.01 -21.47
C LEU A 695 -9.01 15.02 -22.88
N GLY A 696 -8.13 14.91 -23.88
CA GLY A 696 -8.48 15.14 -25.28
C GLY A 696 -8.45 16.63 -25.61
N ASP A 697 -9.07 17.47 -24.77
CA ASP A 697 -8.89 18.92 -24.72
C ASP A 697 -8.85 19.47 -23.27
N HIS A 698 -8.74 20.79 -23.11
CA HIS A 698 -8.54 21.44 -21.82
C HIS A 698 -9.84 21.53 -21.02
N VAL A 699 -9.87 20.92 -19.84
CA VAL A 699 -11.04 20.90 -18.94
C VAL A 699 -10.68 21.55 -17.60
N GLU A 700 -11.55 22.43 -17.09
CA GLU A 700 -11.41 23.08 -15.79
C GLU A 700 -12.46 22.59 -14.77
N ASN A 701 -12.16 22.80 -13.48
CA ASN A 701 -13.10 22.63 -12.36
C ASN A 701 -13.77 21.25 -12.31
N LEU A 702 -13.02 20.21 -12.66
CA LEU A 702 -13.48 18.82 -12.67
C LEU A 702 -13.70 18.33 -11.23
N SER A 703 -14.91 17.94 -10.87
CA SER A 703 -15.24 17.37 -9.55
C SER A 703 -16.27 16.25 -9.63
N ALA A 704 -16.15 15.22 -8.80
CA ALA A 704 -17.13 14.13 -8.70
C ALA A 704 -17.14 13.46 -7.32
N THR A 705 -18.31 12.97 -6.91
CA THR A 705 -18.51 12.09 -5.76
C THR A 705 -18.34 10.63 -6.20
N LEU A 706 -17.34 9.93 -5.68
CA LEU A 706 -16.99 8.56 -6.05
C LEU A 706 -17.54 7.54 -5.05
N ARG A 707 -18.06 6.41 -5.57
CA ARG A 707 -18.60 5.28 -4.81
C ARG A 707 -17.98 3.97 -5.27
N GLN A 708 -17.86 2.99 -4.38
CA GLN A 708 -17.46 1.64 -4.80
C GLN A 708 -18.54 0.99 -5.66
N ASN A 709 -18.10 0.37 -6.76
CA ASN A 709 -18.90 -0.54 -7.57
C ASN A 709 -18.15 -1.87 -7.70
N GLY A 710 -18.80 -3.00 -7.39
CA GLY A 710 -18.15 -4.31 -7.35
C GLY A 710 -17.26 -4.55 -6.11
N LYS A 711 -16.27 -5.45 -6.24
CA LYS A 711 -15.50 -6.00 -5.10
C LYS A 711 -14.34 -5.12 -4.61
N THR A 712 -13.80 -4.26 -5.47
CA THR A 712 -12.58 -3.47 -5.22
C THR A 712 -12.72 -2.11 -5.90
N PHE A 713 -12.37 -1.04 -5.21
CA PHE A 713 -12.30 0.31 -5.80
C PHE A 713 -10.96 0.54 -6.50
N LEU A 714 -9.85 0.08 -5.93
CA LEU A 714 -8.51 0.16 -6.50
C LEU A 714 -7.77 -1.17 -6.30
N VAL A 715 -7.02 -1.61 -7.31
CA VAL A 715 -6.01 -2.65 -7.20
C VAL A 715 -4.71 -2.13 -7.80
N PHE A 716 -3.62 -2.21 -7.04
CA PHE A 716 -2.27 -1.82 -7.41
C PHE A 716 -1.31 -3.01 -7.26
N THR A 717 -0.47 -3.21 -8.27
CA THR A 717 0.62 -4.20 -8.32
C THR A 717 1.84 -3.51 -8.95
N PRO A 718 3.07 -4.08 -8.86
CA PRO A 718 4.28 -3.38 -9.31
C PRO A 718 4.30 -3.13 -10.83
N ASN A 719 3.53 -3.91 -11.59
CA ASN A 719 3.47 -3.88 -13.05
C ASN A 719 2.20 -3.22 -13.61
N ALA A 720 1.15 -3.04 -12.80
CA ALA A 720 -0.16 -2.55 -13.27
C ALA A 720 -1.05 -2.08 -12.11
N TRP A 721 -1.92 -1.10 -12.40
CA TRP A 721 -3.00 -0.67 -11.52
C TRP A 721 -4.34 -0.61 -12.27
N ARG A 722 -5.45 -0.71 -11.52
CA ARG A 722 -6.82 -0.63 -12.00
C ARG A 722 -7.72 -0.02 -10.92
N ALA A 723 -8.41 1.06 -11.24
CA ALA A 723 -9.45 1.67 -10.41
C ALA A 723 -10.82 1.51 -11.08
N SER A 724 -11.89 1.30 -10.30
CA SER A 724 -13.25 1.18 -10.83
C SER A 724 -14.30 1.51 -9.78
N GLY A 725 -15.37 2.19 -10.20
CA GLY A 725 -16.41 2.64 -9.28
C GLY A 725 -17.67 3.13 -9.99
N ALA A 726 -18.51 3.79 -9.21
CA ALA A 726 -19.56 4.68 -9.70
C ALA A 726 -19.22 6.13 -9.33
N PHE A 727 -19.77 7.08 -10.07
CA PHE A 727 -19.69 8.50 -9.78
C PHE A 727 -21.08 9.14 -9.74
N SER A 728 -21.24 10.17 -8.92
CA SER A 728 -22.34 11.14 -8.98
C SER A 728 -21.80 12.56 -8.88
N ASP A 729 -22.68 13.53 -9.12
CA ASP A 729 -22.37 14.96 -8.95
C ASP A 729 -21.20 15.44 -9.82
N LEU A 730 -20.91 14.73 -10.92
CA LEU A 730 -19.87 15.11 -11.87
C LEU A 730 -20.18 16.51 -12.40
N ALA A 731 -19.21 17.40 -12.22
CA ALA A 731 -19.21 18.73 -12.79
C ALA A 731 -17.85 18.99 -13.44
N LEU A 732 -17.86 19.74 -14.55
CA LEU A 732 -16.68 20.23 -15.24
C LEU A 732 -17.06 21.43 -16.13
N THR A 733 -16.06 22.20 -16.54
CA THR A 733 -16.18 23.26 -17.56
C THR A 733 -15.20 22.97 -18.69
N ALA A 734 -15.65 23.12 -19.93
CA ALA A 734 -14.83 23.00 -21.14
C ALA A 734 -14.74 24.40 -21.79
N PRO A 735 -13.66 25.17 -21.54
CA PRO A 735 -13.61 26.58 -21.93
C PRO A 735 -13.53 26.81 -23.44
N ASN A 736 -12.99 25.86 -24.20
CA ASN A 736 -12.76 26.00 -25.64
C ASN A 736 -14.07 25.81 -26.45
N GLU A 737 -14.92 24.88 -26.05
CA GLU A 737 -16.28 24.70 -26.58
C GLU A 737 -17.27 25.72 -25.98
N VAL A 738 -16.89 26.36 -24.87
CA VAL A 738 -17.71 27.23 -24.03
C VAL A 738 -18.95 26.47 -23.52
N VAL A 739 -18.71 25.36 -22.81
CA VAL A 739 -19.75 24.45 -22.31
C VAL A 739 -19.53 24.07 -20.84
N GLY A 740 -20.61 24.02 -20.07
CA GLY A 740 -20.63 23.52 -18.69
C GLY A 740 -21.36 22.18 -18.58
N LEU A 741 -20.85 21.26 -17.76
CA LEU A 741 -21.50 19.99 -17.42
C LEU A 741 -21.67 19.90 -15.90
N LYS A 742 -22.87 19.52 -15.42
CA LYS A 742 -23.21 19.44 -13.99
C LYS A 742 -24.16 18.29 -13.68
N GLY A 743 -24.04 17.72 -12.48
CA GLY A 743 -24.94 16.69 -11.95
C GLY A 743 -24.78 15.32 -12.63
N GLY A 744 -23.63 15.05 -13.23
CA GLY A 744 -23.39 13.81 -13.97
C GLY A 744 -23.27 12.60 -13.05
N GLN A 745 -23.92 11.50 -13.42
CA GLN A 745 -23.85 10.23 -12.69
C GLN A 745 -23.61 9.04 -13.62
N GLY A 746 -22.90 8.03 -13.13
CA GLY A 746 -22.41 6.97 -14.00
C GLY A 746 -21.50 5.93 -13.35
N THR A 747 -20.86 5.12 -14.20
CA THR A 747 -19.84 4.13 -13.82
C THR A 747 -18.52 4.42 -14.51
N PHE A 748 -17.39 4.06 -13.88
CA PHE A 748 -16.07 4.28 -14.46
C PHE A 748 -15.09 3.13 -14.17
N GLU A 749 -14.11 3.00 -15.06
CA GLU A 749 -12.98 2.09 -14.99
C GLU A 749 -11.75 2.83 -15.53
N ALA A 750 -10.64 2.86 -14.79
CA ALA A 750 -9.36 3.41 -15.24
C ALA A 750 -8.24 2.40 -14.95
N TYR A 751 -7.23 2.32 -15.81
CA TYR A 751 -6.17 1.32 -15.72
C TYR A 751 -4.86 1.74 -16.35
N ALA A 752 -3.78 1.14 -15.86
CA ALA A 752 -2.46 1.24 -16.47
C ALA A 752 -2.45 0.63 -17.88
N LEU A 753 -1.83 1.34 -18.81
CA LEU A 753 -1.23 0.78 -20.01
C LEU A 753 0.30 0.78 -19.82
N ALA A 754 1.05 0.04 -20.65
CA ALA A 754 2.52 -0.02 -20.55
C ALA A 754 3.23 1.33 -20.84
N ASP A 755 2.47 2.29 -21.34
CA ASP A 755 2.89 3.54 -21.98
C ASP A 755 1.85 4.66 -21.76
N GLY A 756 0.96 4.53 -20.77
CA GLY A 756 -0.06 5.54 -20.49
C GLY A 756 -1.20 5.07 -19.56
N VAL A 757 -2.36 5.73 -19.68
CA VAL A 757 -3.57 5.43 -18.92
C VAL A 757 -4.73 5.20 -19.89
N GLY A 758 -5.43 4.07 -19.74
CA GLY A 758 -6.71 3.82 -20.39
C GLY A 758 -7.85 4.08 -19.41
N PHE A 759 -9.00 4.48 -19.92
CA PHE A 759 -10.21 4.66 -19.11
C PHE A 759 -11.48 4.33 -19.88
N LYS A 760 -12.58 4.10 -19.16
CA LYS A 760 -13.95 3.97 -19.67
C LYS A 760 -14.89 4.61 -18.65
N ALA A 761 -15.91 5.31 -19.13
CA ALA A 761 -16.97 5.83 -18.29
C ALA A 761 -18.32 5.76 -19.01
N ASP A 762 -19.35 5.32 -18.30
CA ASP A 762 -20.74 5.30 -18.75
C ASP A 762 -21.49 6.43 -18.03
N LEU A 763 -21.97 7.42 -18.77
CA LEU A 763 -22.73 8.55 -18.26
C LEU A 763 -24.23 8.25 -18.36
N ALA A 764 -24.87 7.91 -17.24
CA ALA A 764 -26.29 7.56 -17.21
C ALA A 764 -27.19 8.80 -17.43
N THR A 765 -26.80 9.95 -16.87
CA THR A 765 -27.35 11.29 -17.17
C THR A 765 -26.40 12.37 -16.63
N SER A 766 -26.45 13.56 -17.20
CA SER A 766 -25.91 14.81 -16.69
C SER A 766 -26.67 15.98 -17.31
N THR A 767 -26.73 17.14 -16.68
CA THR A 767 -27.09 18.38 -17.38
C THR A 767 -25.87 18.91 -18.12
N VAL A 768 -26.05 19.30 -19.36
CA VAL A 768 -25.09 20.12 -20.14
C VAL A 768 -25.75 21.47 -20.43
N SER A 769 -25.02 22.56 -20.20
CA SER A 769 -25.46 23.94 -20.42
C SER A 769 -24.45 24.69 -21.26
N ASP A 770 -24.89 25.75 -21.91
CA ASP A 770 -24.00 26.73 -22.50
C ASP A 770 -23.10 27.38 -21.41
N GLY A 771 -21.89 27.79 -21.79
CA GLY A 771 -20.93 28.48 -20.92
C GLY A 771 -20.92 30.00 -21.08
N VAL A 772 -21.70 30.54 -22.02
CA VAL A 772 -21.91 31.99 -22.21
C VAL A 772 -22.85 32.58 -21.15
N PRO A 773 -22.89 33.92 -20.97
CA PRO A 773 -23.89 34.58 -20.12
C PRO A 773 -25.34 34.25 -20.48
N GLU A 774 -26.24 34.33 -19.51
CA GLU A 774 -27.64 33.90 -19.65
C GLU A 774 -28.38 34.61 -20.81
N ASP A 775 -28.09 35.90 -21.06
CA ASP A 775 -28.66 36.69 -22.15
C ASP A 775 -28.03 36.45 -23.53
N ALA A 776 -26.99 35.62 -23.61
CA ALA A 776 -26.31 35.18 -24.84
C ALA A 776 -26.48 33.67 -25.13
N THR A 777 -27.25 32.95 -24.30
CA THR A 777 -27.40 31.49 -24.32
C THR A 777 -27.81 30.95 -25.71
N ARG A 778 -26.96 30.13 -26.35
CA ARG A 778 -27.20 29.57 -27.69
C ARG A 778 -28.19 28.40 -27.66
N PHE A 779 -28.14 27.58 -26.61
CA PHE A 779 -29.00 26.40 -26.43
C PHE A 779 -29.51 26.24 -24.99
N ASN A 780 -30.75 25.79 -24.83
CA ASN A 780 -31.33 25.50 -23.51
C ASN A 780 -30.63 24.27 -22.87
N PRO A 781 -30.51 24.19 -21.53
CA PRO A 781 -29.85 23.05 -20.88
C PRO A 781 -30.44 21.70 -21.26
N LEU A 782 -29.58 20.78 -21.74
CA LEU A 782 -29.94 19.45 -22.21
C LEU A 782 -29.51 18.37 -21.22
N LEU A 783 -30.12 17.20 -21.31
CA LEU A 783 -29.73 16.00 -20.57
C LEU A 783 -28.85 15.10 -21.43
N LEU A 784 -27.57 14.97 -21.08
CA LEU A 784 -26.57 14.18 -21.78
C LEU A 784 -26.47 12.78 -21.16
N SER A 785 -26.52 11.73 -21.98
CA SER A 785 -26.31 10.33 -21.56
C SER A 785 -25.49 9.59 -22.62
N GLY A 786 -24.61 8.65 -22.25
CA GLY A 786 -23.73 8.00 -23.22
C GLY A 786 -22.60 7.18 -22.61
N THR A 787 -21.60 6.86 -23.41
CA THR A 787 -20.34 6.23 -22.97
C THR A 787 -19.13 6.91 -23.59
N ILE A 788 -17.99 6.86 -22.91
CA ILE A 788 -16.69 7.35 -23.38
C ILE A 788 -15.60 6.37 -22.95
N GLY A 789 -14.56 6.19 -23.77
CA GLY A 789 -13.43 5.34 -23.42
C GLY A 789 -12.18 5.62 -24.25
N GLN A 790 -11.04 5.49 -23.59
CA GLN A 790 -9.71 5.69 -24.13
C GLN A 790 -8.88 4.41 -24.01
N ASP A 791 -8.25 4.01 -25.10
CA ASP A 791 -7.17 3.02 -25.11
C ASP A 791 -5.84 3.65 -25.59
N ARG A 792 -4.85 2.83 -25.96
CA ARG A 792 -3.54 3.28 -26.45
C ARG A 792 -3.62 4.09 -27.75
N LYS A 793 -4.66 3.86 -28.57
CA LYS A 793 -4.80 4.43 -29.91
C LYS A 793 -5.87 5.51 -29.97
N ALA A 794 -7.04 5.27 -29.38
CA ALA A 794 -8.20 6.13 -29.59
C ALA A 794 -8.90 6.49 -28.27
N LEU A 795 -9.32 7.76 -28.19
CA LEU A 795 -10.39 8.23 -27.34
C LEU A 795 -11.67 8.23 -28.19
N THR A 796 -12.69 7.50 -27.74
CA THR A 796 -13.98 7.36 -28.43
C THR A 796 -15.13 7.66 -27.48
N GLY A 797 -16.21 8.25 -27.98
CA GLY A 797 -17.39 8.57 -27.18
C GLY A 797 -18.68 8.55 -28.00
N ARG A 798 -19.77 8.12 -27.37
CA ARG A 798 -21.10 7.99 -27.98
C ARG A 798 -22.15 8.50 -27.00
N PHE A 799 -22.72 9.66 -27.28
CA PHE A 799 -23.70 10.30 -26.41
C PHE A 799 -25.01 10.60 -27.13
N PHE A 800 -26.05 10.81 -26.33
CA PHE A 800 -27.35 11.32 -26.73
C PHE A 800 -27.71 12.50 -25.83
N ALA A 801 -28.05 13.63 -26.44
CA ALA A 801 -28.66 14.75 -25.76
C ALA A 801 -30.19 14.66 -25.87
N ALA A 802 -30.88 14.96 -24.77
CA ALA A 802 -32.33 14.98 -24.66
C ALA A 802 -32.82 16.32 -24.09
N THR A 803 -33.96 16.82 -24.56
CA THR A 803 -34.57 18.02 -23.95
C THR A 803 -35.37 17.62 -22.70
N PRO A 804 -35.20 18.31 -21.55
CA PRO A 804 -36.03 18.08 -20.37
C PRO A 804 -37.47 18.60 -20.54
N SER A 805 -37.71 19.50 -21.50
CA SER A 805 -38.98 20.20 -21.70
C SER A 805 -40.06 19.36 -22.39
N THR A 806 -39.68 18.26 -23.06
CA THR A 806 -40.60 17.40 -23.81
C THR A 806 -40.32 15.94 -23.48
N LYS A 807 -41.37 15.12 -23.35
CA LYS A 807 -41.25 13.67 -23.12
C LYS A 807 -41.46 12.89 -24.41
N GLY A 808 -40.68 11.82 -24.60
CA GLY A 808 -40.92 10.82 -25.63
C GLY A 808 -42.04 9.84 -25.25
N ALA A 809 -42.39 8.95 -26.18
CA ALA A 809 -43.45 7.95 -26.00
C ALA A 809 -43.18 6.94 -24.86
N ASP A 810 -41.94 6.82 -24.39
CA ASP A 810 -41.55 6.01 -23.23
C ASP A 810 -41.64 6.76 -21.88
N GLY A 811 -42.16 7.99 -21.89
CA GLY A 811 -42.34 8.86 -20.72
C GLY A 811 -41.07 9.55 -20.22
N LYS A 812 -39.91 9.32 -20.86
CA LYS A 812 -38.61 9.93 -20.51
C LYS A 812 -38.36 11.22 -21.31
N PRO A 813 -37.38 12.06 -20.93
CA PRO A 813 -36.94 13.21 -21.73
C PRO A 813 -36.64 12.82 -23.18
N LEU A 814 -37.17 13.59 -24.14
CA LEU A 814 -37.07 13.29 -25.56
C LEU A 814 -35.64 13.46 -26.06
N ARG A 815 -35.02 12.36 -26.54
CA ARG A 815 -33.73 12.39 -27.23
C ARG A 815 -33.87 13.14 -28.56
N ILE A 816 -32.94 14.06 -28.81
CA ILE A 816 -32.98 15.00 -29.95
C ILE A 816 -31.68 15.02 -30.76
N VAL A 817 -30.53 14.66 -30.18
CA VAL A 817 -29.23 14.66 -30.86
C VAL A 817 -28.44 13.40 -30.47
N ALA A 818 -27.82 12.75 -31.45
CA ALA A 818 -26.75 11.78 -31.25
C ALA A 818 -25.39 12.45 -31.50
N ILE A 819 -24.42 12.17 -30.64
CA ILE A 819 -23.09 12.79 -30.63
C ILE A 819 -22.04 11.68 -30.66
N HIS A 820 -21.07 11.78 -31.57
CA HIS A 820 -19.94 10.85 -31.65
C HIS A 820 -18.61 11.61 -31.58
N LEU A 821 -17.75 11.16 -30.68
CA LEU A 821 -16.38 11.64 -30.45
C LEU A 821 -15.42 10.55 -30.91
N ASP A 822 -14.48 10.88 -31.79
CA ASP A 822 -13.43 9.97 -32.25
C ASP A 822 -12.11 10.76 -32.36
N ASN A 823 -11.07 10.37 -31.61
CA ASN A 823 -9.81 11.12 -31.50
C ASN A 823 -8.62 10.16 -31.37
N ASP A 824 -7.63 10.26 -32.27
CA ASP A 824 -6.42 9.44 -32.25
C ASP A 824 -5.38 10.04 -31.28
N VAL A 825 -5.04 9.27 -30.24
CA VAL A 825 -4.24 9.69 -29.09
C VAL A 825 -2.79 10.00 -29.47
N ALA A 826 -2.25 9.34 -30.51
CA ALA A 826 -0.86 9.53 -30.93
C ALA A 826 -0.68 10.81 -31.77
N SER A 827 -1.54 11.02 -32.76
CA SER A 827 -1.56 12.22 -33.61
C SER A 827 -2.16 13.44 -32.91
N GLY A 828 -3.08 13.25 -31.96
CA GLY A 828 -3.86 14.30 -31.30
C GLY A 828 -4.88 14.94 -32.25
N ALA A 829 -5.34 14.20 -33.26
CA ALA A 829 -6.33 14.65 -34.23
C ALA A 829 -7.64 13.88 -34.07
N GLY A 830 -8.76 14.59 -34.12
CA GLY A 830 -10.07 14.02 -33.84
C GLY A 830 -11.24 14.86 -34.34
N ALA A 831 -12.42 14.30 -34.15
CA ALA A 831 -13.70 14.90 -34.51
C ALA A 831 -14.74 14.69 -33.41
N LEU A 832 -15.58 15.70 -33.22
CA LEU A 832 -16.80 15.67 -32.42
C LEU A 832 -17.95 15.99 -33.37
N SER A 833 -18.65 14.96 -33.82
CA SER A 833 -19.81 15.08 -34.72
C SER A 833 -21.11 15.00 -33.95
N PHE A 834 -22.13 15.72 -34.42
CA PHE A 834 -23.48 15.69 -33.88
C PHE A 834 -24.51 15.70 -35.01
N LYS A 835 -25.49 14.81 -34.88
CA LYS A 835 -26.60 14.65 -35.80
C LYS A 835 -27.89 14.66 -35.01
N THR A 836 -28.83 15.51 -35.39
CA THR A 836 -30.18 15.47 -34.82
C THR A 836 -30.85 14.14 -35.17
N LEU A 837 -31.69 13.67 -34.27
CA LEU A 837 -32.72 12.69 -34.59
C LEU A 837 -33.87 13.41 -35.34
N ASP A 838 -35.00 12.74 -35.55
CA ASP A 838 -36.14 13.29 -36.28
C ASP A 838 -36.82 14.43 -35.48
N LEU A 839 -36.39 15.69 -35.68
CA LEU A 839 -37.01 16.86 -35.05
C LEU A 839 -38.29 17.25 -35.78
N ASN A 840 -39.36 16.53 -35.50
CA ASN A 840 -40.71 16.86 -35.97
C ASN A 840 -41.43 17.72 -34.91
N PHE A 841 -41.64 19.00 -35.20
CA PHE A 841 -42.31 19.93 -34.29
C PHE A 841 -43.83 19.76 -34.36
N VAL A 842 -44.50 19.81 -33.20
CA VAL A 842 -45.96 19.73 -33.05
C VAL A 842 -46.42 20.61 -31.87
N PRO A 843 -47.64 21.19 -31.88
CA PRO A 843 -47.98 22.29 -30.96
C PRO A 843 -47.89 21.92 -29.48
N ASP A 844 -48.44 20.76 -29.10
CA ASP A 844 -48.43 20.23 -27.73
C ASP A 844 -47.18 19.37 -27.40
N GLY A 845 -46.16 19.38 -28.27
CA GLY A 845 -44.99 18.50 -28.19
C GLY A 845 -43.67 19.25 -28.25
N LEU A 846 -42.75 18.81 -29.12
CA LEU A 846 -41.47 19.49 -29.32
C LEU A 846 -41.71 20.81 -30.07
N GLN A 847 -41.01 21.87 -29.65
CA GLN A 847 -41.04 23.21 -30.25
C GLN A 847 -39.61 23.79 -30.34
N PRO A 848 -39.25 24.61 -31.35
CA PRO A 848 -37.90 25.14 -31.52
C PRO A 848 -37.37 25.94 -30.31
N ILE A 849 -38.26 26.68 -29.65
CA ILE A 849 -37.97 27.45 -28.42
C ILE A 849 -37.51 26.59 -27.24
N TYR A 850 -37.76 25.27 -27.24
CA TYR A 850 -37.24 24.35 -26.23
C TYR A 850 -35.81 23.86 -26.53
N LEU A 851 -35.26 24.20 -27.72
CA LEU A 851 -33.90 23.85 -28.13
C LEU A 851 -32.95 25.03 -27.97
N SER A 852 -33.34 26.21 -28.45
CA SER A 852 -32.46 27.39 -28.55
C SER A 852 -33.23 28.69 -28.26
N PRO A 853 -32.78 29.53 -27.31
CA PRO A 853 -33.46 30.80 -26.98
C PRO A 853 -33.56 31.79 -28.17
N PRO A 854 -32.54 32.00 -29.02
CA PRO A 854 -32.65 32.82 -30.23
C PRO A 854 -33.80 32.44 -31.18
N MET A 855 -34.26 31.19 -31.18
CA MET A 855 -35.40 30.77 -32.00
C MET A 855 -36.72 31.47 -31.61
N ALA A 856 -36.82 32.01 -30.39
CA ALA A 856 -38.00 32.78 -29.93
C ALA A 856 -38.21 34.10 -30.70
N ALA A 857 -37.17 34.65 -31.33
CA ALA A 857 -37.28 35.86 -32.16
C ALA A 857 -37.84 35.58 -33.57
N ILE A 858 -37.70 34.34 -34.05
CA ILE A 858 -38.11 33.92 -35.41
C ILE A 858 -39.44 33.16 -35.36
N PHE A 859 -39.58 32.25 -34.39
CA PHE A 859 -40.71 31.34 -34.25
C PHE A 859 -41.45 31.60 -32.93
N SER A 860 -42.74 31.92 -33.02
CA SER A 860 -43.61 31.88 -31.83
C SER A 860 -44.04 30.43 -31.51
N ARG A 861 -45.03 30.24 -30.64
CA ARG A 861 -45.53 28.90 -30.27
C ARG A 861 -46.41 28.32 -31.36
N ASN A 862 -46.56 26.99 -31.34
CA ASN A 862 -47.35 26.18 -32.29
C ASN A 862 -46.70 26.00 -33.67
N VAL A 863 -45.37 25.87 -33.71
CA VAL A 863 -44.63 25.45 -34.91
C VAL A 863 -44.97 24.00 -35.25
N THR A 864 -45.14 23.70 -36.54
CA THR A 864 -45.31 22.33 -37.05
C THR A 864 -44.32 22.00 -38.17
N GLY A 865 -43.98 20.71 -38.28
CA GLY A 865 -43.18 20.17 -39.38
C GLY A 865 -41.73 19.83 -39.03
N PRO A 866 -40.98 19.23 -39.97
CA PRO A 866 -39.67 18.64 -39.70
C PRO A 866 -38.48 19.59 -39.92
N MET A 867 -37.42 19.36 -39.14
CA MET A 867 -36.11 19.99 -39.25
C MET A 867 -35.02 18.94 -38.98
N SER A 868 -33.82 19.13 -39.54
CA SER A 868 -32.64 18.36 -39.13
C SER A 868 -31.36 19.20 -39.17
N PHE A 869 -30.39 18.85 -38.33
CA PHE A 869 -29.06 19.45 -38.32
C PHE A 869 -27.98 18.38 -38.19
N GLU A 870 -26.96 18.48 -39.02
CA GLU A 870 -25.75 17.65 -38.96
C GLU A 870 -24.53 18.57 -38.97
N GLY A 871 -23.54 18.31 -38.11
CA GLY A 871 -22.31 19.08 -38.09
C GLY A 871 -21.20 18.44 -37.27
N ALA A 872 -20.02 19.04 -37.29
CA ALA A 872 -18.85 18.58 -36.56
C ALA A 872 -17.91 19.72 -36.15
N PHE A 873 -17.18 19.51 -35.05
CA PHE A 873 -15.87 20.12 -34.82
C PHE A 873 -14.79 19.10 -35.17
N ASN A 874 -13.76 19.53 -35.90
CA ASN A 874 -12.60 18.73 -36.27
C ASN A 874 -11.33 19.44 -35.80
N TRP A 875 -10.36 18.71 -35.24
CA TRP A 875 -9.10 19.29 -34.74
C TRP A 875 -7.86 18.47 -35.07
N THR A 876 -6.73 19.14 -35.00
CA THR A 876 -5.36 18.60 -34.98
C THR A 876 -4.58 19.27 -33.84
N LYS A 877 -3.31 18.89 -33.65
CA LYS A 877 -2.40 19.58 -32.71
C LYS A 877 -2.15 21.06 -33.01
N THR A 878 -2.53 21.58 -34.18
CA THR A 878 -2.24 22.97 -34.60
C THR A 878 -3.42 23.72 -35.21
N SER A 879 -4.59 23.09 -35.35
CA SER A 879 -5.75 23.71 -36.01
C SER A 879 -7.07 23.11 -35.52
N SER A 880 -8.10 23.94 -35.37
CA SER A 880 -9.50 23.54 -35.26
C SER A 880 -10.31 24.11 -36.43
N SER A 881 -11.38 23.41 -36.78
CA SER A 881 -12.34 23.80 -37.83
C SER A 881 -13.72 23.23 -37.48
N SER A 882 -14.80 23.85 -37.92
CA SER A 882 -16.15 23.33 -37.68
C SER A 882 -17.07 23.61 -38.85
N ASP A 883 -17.96 22.67 -39.14
CA ASP A 883 -18.86 22.75 -40.29
C ASP A 883 -20.22 22.14 -39.94
N GLY A 884 -21.27 22.54 -40.66
CA GLY A 884 -22.61 22.01 -40.44
C GLY A 884 -23.62 22.33 -41.53
N VAL A 885 -24.75 21.65 -41.46
CA VAL A 885 -25.86 21.74 -42.41
C VAL A 885 -27.17 21.71 -41.64
N LEU A 886 -27.90 22.82 -41.63
CA LEU A 886 -29.29 22.88 -41.20
C LEU A 886 -30.19 22.63 -42.42
N THR A 887 -31.11 21.68 -42.33
CA THR A 887 -32.16 21.43 -43.32
C THR A 887 -33.53 21.69 -42.70
N ILE A 888 -34.35 22.47 -43.41
CA ILE A 888 -35.69 22.89 -42.98
C ILE A 888 -36.69 22.27 -43.95
N GLY A 889 -37.67 21.53 -43.43
CA GLY A 889 -38.57 20.71 -44.25
C GLY A 889 -37.92 19.41 -44.74
N VAL A 890 -38.54 18.78 -45.74
CA VAL A 890 -38.13 17.51 -46.34
C VAL A 890 -37.73 17.73 -47.81
N ASN A 891 -36.46 17.46 -48.15
CA ASN A 891 -35.96 17.59 -49.52
C ASN A 891 -36.39 16.44 -50.45
N ASP A 892 -36.89 15.33 -49.90
CA ASP A 892 -37.39 14.18 -50.67
C ASP A 892 -38.91 14.04 -50.49
N PHE A 893 -39.64 14.20 -51.59
CA PHE A 893 -41.09 14.14 -51.66
C PHE A 893 -41.63 12.72 -51.41
N VAL A 894 -40.85 11.67 -51.67
CA VAL A 894 -41.22 10.27 -51.40
C VAL A 894 -41.13 10.01 -49.89
N ALA A 895 -39.99 10.33 -49.27
CA ALA A 895 -39.80 10.20 -47.83
C ALA A 895 -40.84 11.01 -47.01
N ALA A 896 -41.23 12.19 -47.50
CA ALA A 896 -42.28 13.00 -46.87
C ALA A 896 -43.61 12.24 -46.74
N THR A 897 -43.99 11.43 -47.73
CA THR A 897 -45.26 10.68 -47.70
C THR A 897 -45.27 9.47 -46.75
N GLU A 898 -44.10 8.94 -46.35
CA GLU A 898 -44.02 7.82 -45.41
C GLU A 898 -43.77 8.26 -43.96
N HIS A 899 -43.10 9.40 -43.70
CA HIS A 899 -42.60 9.75 -42.35
C HIS A 899 -42.98 11.17 -41.85
N ALA A 900 -43.55 12.06 -42.66
CA ALA A 900 -43.84 13.45 -42.26
C ALA A 900 -45.36 13.77 -42.15
N PRO A 901 -46.03 13.47 -41.02
CA PRO A 901 -47.48 13.66 -40.86
C PRO A 901 -47.99 15.12 -40.88
N TYR A 902 -47.09 16.10 -41.01
CA TYR A 902 -47.42 17.54 -41.06
C TYR A 902 -46.96 18.23 -42.36
N GLY A 903 -46.56 17.47 -43.38
CA GLY A 903 -46.23 18.00 -44.71
C GLY A 903 -44.74 18.25 -44.96
N VAL A 904 -44.45 18.84 -46.13
CA VAL A 904 -43.09 18.93 -46.71
C VAL A 904 -42.26 20.08 -46.13
N GLY A 905 -42.89 21.15 -45.64
CA GLY A 905 -42.22 22.33 -45.09
C GLY A 905 -42.82 22.78 -43.75
N MET A 906 -42.05 23.50 -42.95
CA MET A 906 -42.49 23.96 -41.64
C MET A 906 -43.56 25.05 -41.74
N SER A 907 -44.48 25.07 -40.77
CA SER A 907 -45.49 26.12 -40.62
C SER A 907 -45.43 26.71 -39.21
N PHE A 908 -45.65 28.02 -39.09
CA PHE A 908 -45.50 28.76 -37.84
C PHE A 908 -46.29 30.07 -37.85
N PHE A 909 -46.47 30.67 -36.67
CA PHE A 909 -46.87 32.06 -36.54
C PHE A 909 -45.64 32.89 -36.18
N GLY A 910 -45.39 33.97 -36.92
CA GLY A 910 -44.33 34.95 -36.65
C GLY A 910 -44.90 36.32 -36.30
N SER A 911 -44.03 37.30 -36.07
CA SER A 911 -44.42 38.71 -35.88
C SER A 911 -45.13 39.30 -37.11
N THR A 912 -44.89 38.73 -38.30
CA THR A 912 -45.50 39.13 -39.58
C THR A 912 -46.78 38.36 -39.94
N GLY A 913 -47.33 37.52 -39.06
CA GLY A 913 -48.56 36.77 -39.29
C GLY A 913 -48.36 35.25 -39.39
N ALA A 914 -49.30 34.58 -40.08
CA ALA A 914 -49.25 33.13 -40.30
C ALA A 914 -48.36 32.80 -41.52
N SER A 915 -47.49 31.81 -41.37
CA SER A 915 -46.49 31.41 -42.37
C SER A 915 -46.50 29.90 -42.60
N GLN A 916 -46.48 29.46 -43.85
CA GLN A 916 -46.64 28.05 -44.25
C GLN A 916 -45.65 27.64 -45.35
N GLY A 917 -45.15 26.41 -45.24
CA GLY A 917 -44.30 25.80 -46.27
C GLY A 917 -42.87 26.36 -46.29
N LEU A 918 -42.29 26.64 -45.13
CA LEU A 918 -40.89 27.03 -44.99
C LEU A 918 -39.98 25.83 -45.31
N THR A 919 -39.10 25.96 -46.29
CA THR A 919 -38.09 24.96 -46.67
C THR A 919 -36.74 25.62 -46.98
N GLY A 920 -35.65 24.87 -46.86
CA GLY A 920 -34.33 25.38 -47.23
C GLY A 920 -33.17 24.60 -46.64
N GLN A 921 -31.95 24.99 -47.01
CA GLN A 921 -30.72 24.45 -46.43
C GLN A 921 -29.70 25.56 -46.20
N ILE A 922 -29.14 25.61 -45.00
CA ILE A 922 -28.08 26.54 -44.59
C ILE A 922 -26.81 25.73 -44.32
N ARG A 923 -25.71 26.07 -44.99
CA ARG A 923 -24.39 25.47 -44.82
C ARG A 923 -23.47 26.39 -44.01
N PHE A 924 -23.03 25.90 -42.87
CA PHE A 924 -22.10 26.57 -41.97
C PHE A 924 -20.67 26.09 -42.23
N ASP A 925 -19.75 27.04 -42.30
CA ASP A 925 -18.29 26.86 -42.38
C ASP A 925 -17.59 27.31 -41.07
N SER A 926 -18.36 27.80 -40.09
CA SER A 926 -18.00 27.79 -38.67
C SER A 926 -19.24 27.70 -37.78
N LEU A 927 -19.14 27.00 -36.65
CA LEU A 927 -20.18 26.87 -35.62
C LEU A 927 -19.88 27.70 -34.36
N ALA A 928 -18.63 28.13 -34.17
CA ALA A 928 -18.20 28.99 -33.06
C ALA A 928 -17.05 29.92 -33.51
N PRO A 929 -17.32 31.18 -33.91
CA PRO A 929 -18.64 31.81 -34.05
C PRO A 929 -19.48 31.18 -35.17
N LEU A 930 -20.80 31.37 -35.13
CA LEU A 930 -21.73 30.83 -36.12
C LEU A 930 -21.60 31.62 -37.43
N HIS A 931 -21.07 31.01 -38.49
CA HIS A 931 -20.87 31.64 -39.79
C HIS A 931 -21.33 30.71 -40.92
N SER A 932 -21.98 31.26 -41.94
CA SER A 932 -22.37 30.53 -43.14
C SER A 932 -21.62 31.02 -44.37
N LEU A 933 -21.56 30.16 -45.38
CA LEU A 933 -21.26 30.58 -46.74
C LEU A 933 -22.31 31.63 -47.19
N PRO A 934 -21.97 32.57 -48.09
CA PRO A 934 -22.95 33.46 -48.72
C PRO A 934 -23.93 32.70 -49.62
N GLY A 935 -25.01 33.34 -50.05
CA GLY A 935 -25.97 32.79 -51.02
C GLY A 935 -26.89 31.69 -50.50
N GLN A 936 -27.09 31.57 -49.18
CA GLN A 936 -27.93 30.50 -48.61
C GLN A 936 -29.40 30.76 -48.96
N LYS A 937 -30.10 29.72 -49.41
CA LYS A 937 -31.47 29.83 -49.91
C LYS A 937 -32.48 29.25 -48.94
N ILE A 938 -33.49 30.06 -48.62
CA ILE A 938 -34.69 29.65 -47.89
C ILE A 938 -35.90 30.09 -48.72
N HIS A 939 -36.89 29.23 -48.81
CA HIS A 939 -38.16 29.48 -49.50
C HIS A 939 -39.31 29.38 -48.50
N LEU A 940 -40.30 30.25 -48.62
CA LEU A 940 -41.55 30.19 -47.85
C LEU A 940 -42.74 30.33 -48.80
N ALA A 941 -43.49 29.24 -48.96
CA ALA A 941 -44.56 29.15 -49.96
C ALA A 941 -45.69 30.18 -49.75
N ARG A 942 -46.04 30.51 -48.50
CA ARG A 942 -47.07 31.53 -48.19
C ARG A 942 -46.85 32.21 -46.84
N THR A 943 -47.14 33.51 -46.77
CA THR A 943 -47.32 34.26 -45.51
C THR A 943 -48.43 35.32 -45.63
N GLU A 944 -49.00 35.77 -44.50
CA GLU A 944 -50.16 36.67 -44.48
C GLU A 944 -49.90 37.98 -43.70
N LEU A 945 -49.17 38.89 -44.34
CA LEU A 945 -48.80 40.21 -43.81
C LEU A 945 -49.83 41.28 -44.23
N GLY A 946 -51.10 41.08 -43.85
CA GLY A 946 -52.23 41.96 -44.24
C GLY A 946 -52.67 41.86 -45.71
N ILE A 947 -51.75 41.50 -46.60
CA ILE A 947 -52.00 40.96 -47.94
C ILE A 947 -51.46 39.51 -48.01
N PRO A 948 -52.06 38.64 -48.84
CA PRO A 948 -51.53 37.30 -49.08
C PRO A 948 -50.25 37.40 -49.92
N LEU A 949 -49.14 36.92 -49.38
CA LEU A 949 -47.84 36.87 -50.06
C LEU A 949 -47.48 35.41 -50.34
N THR A 950 -46.96 35.12 -51.54
CA THR A 950 -46.54 33.78 -51.96
C THR A 950 -45.11 33.77 -52.49
N ASP A 951 -44.50 32.59 -52.50
CA ASP A 951 -43.19 32.34 -53.12
C ASP A 951 -42.09 33.31 -52.62
N LEU A 952 -42.00 33.47 -51.30
CA LEU A 952 -40.96 34.29 -50.66
C LEU A 952 -39.61 33.55 -50.74
N ASP A 953 -38.78 33.98 -51.67
CA ASP A 953 -37.41 33.50 -51.88
C ASP A 953 -36.40 34.42 -51.17
N LEU A 954 -35.66 33.86 -50.21
CA LEU A 954 -34.63 34.52 -49.42
C LEU A 954 -33.22 34.08 -49.85
N SER A 955 -32.28 35.03 -49.85
CA SER A 955 -30.83 34.86 -50.02
C SER A 955 -30.16 35.49 -48.82
N LEU A 956 -29.38 34.73 -48.05
CA LEU A 956 -28.81 35.21 -46.80
C LEU A 956 -27.42 34.65 -46.50
N GLN A 957 -26.71 35.37 -45.63
CA GLN A 957 -25.49 34.92 -44.96
C GLN A 957 -25.63 35.16 -43.45
N ILE A 958 -25.09 34.25 -42.64
CA ILE A 958 -24.97 34.41 -41.18
C ILE A 958 -23.52 34.78 -40.85
N LEU A 959 -23.33 35.86 -40.08
CA LEU A 959 -22.03 36.51 -39.82
C LEU A 959 -21.71 36.63 -38.33
N GLY A 960 -22.18 35.69 -37.50
CA GLY A 960 -21.93 35.65 -36.05
C GLY A 960 -23.10 36.21 -35.24
N ASP A 961 -23.12 37.53 -35.04
CA ASP A 961 -24.12 38.25 -34.25
C ASP A 961 -25.32 38.77 -35.08
N HIS A 962 -25.20 38.74 -36.41
CA HIS A 962 -26.24 39.14 -37.35
C HIS A 962 -26.38 38.18 -38.55
N LEU A 963 -27.53 38.31 -39.21
CA LEU A 963 -27.87 37.73 -40.49
C LEU A 963 -27.98 38.85 -41.52
N THR A 964 -27.14 38.82 -42.56
CA THR A 964 -27.26 39.69 -43.73
C THR A 964 -28.22 39.04 -44.71
N LEU A 965 -29.36 39.67 -44.93
CA LEU A 965 -30.32 39.30 -45.97
C LEU A 965 -29.87 39.95 -47.29
N GLU A 966 -29.14 39.20 -48.11
CA GLU A 966 -28.54 39.66 -49.38
C GLU A 966 -29.60 40.07 -50.41
N ARG A 967 -30.76 39.40 -50.37
CA ARG A 967 -31.90 39.58 -51.28
C ARG A 967 -33.11 38.86 -50.70
N ALA A 968 -34.26 39.52 -50.61
CA ALA A 968 -35.55 38.85 -50.52
C ALA A 968 -36.45 39.30 -51.67
N THR A 969 -37.15 38.35 -52.27
CA THR A 969 -38.10 38.55 -53.37
C THR A 969 -39.38 37.78 -53.06
N VAL A 970 -40.53 38.41 -53.22
CA VAL A 970 -41.84 37.83 -52.90
C VAL A 970 -42.88 38.24 -53.92
N GLU A 971 -43.79 37.32 -54.26
CA GLU A 971 -44.94 37.65 -55.10
C GLU A 971 -46.10 38.18 -54.24
N SER A 972 -46.61 39.34 -54.64
CA SER A 972 -47.81 39.95 -54.07
C SER A 972 -48.94 39.91 -55.11
N PRO A 973 -50.21 40.22 -54.73
CA PRO A 973 -51.32 40.23 -55.68
C PRO A 973 -51.16 41.21 -56.85
N GLY A 974 -50.27 42.21 -56.74
CA GLY A 974 -49.94 43.17 -57.79
C GLY A 974 -48.63 42.90 -58.53
N GLY A 975 -47.93 41.79 -58.24
CA GLY A 975 -46.61 41.45 -58.78
C GLY A 975 -45.49 41.44 -57.72
N GLN A 976 -44.25 41.33 -58.20
CA GLN A 976 -43.08 41.09 -57.36
C GLN A 976 -42.66 42.31 -56.53
N VAL A 977 -42.35 42.06 -55.26
CA VAL A 977 -41.76 43.04 -54.34
C VAL A 977 -40.41 42.52 -53.86
N ARG A 978 -39.43 43.42 -53.71
CA ARG A 978 -38.06 43.10 -53.28
C ARG A 978 -37.68 43.88 -52.01
N LEU A 979 -36.88 43.27 -51.15
CA LEU A 979 -36.17 43.95 -50.06
C LEU A 979 -34.71 44.14 -50.46
N GLU A 980 -34.21 45.38 -50.35
CA GLU A 980 -32.79 45.69 -50.53
C GLU A 980 -31.93 45.07 -49.40
N PRO A 981 -30.60 44.86 -49.62
CA PRO A 981 -29.74 44.18 -48.65
C PRO A 981 -29.84 44.78 -47.24
N THR A 982 -30.14 43.94 -46.25
CA THR A 982 -30.55 44.36 -44.90
C THR A 982 -29.91 43.46 -43.84
N ASP A 983 -29.32 44.04 -42.80
CA ASP A 983 -28.76 43.30 -41.66
C ASP A 983 -29.77 43.16 -40.52
N ILE A 984 -29.87 41.96 -39.95
CA ILE A 984 -30.79 41.58 -38.88
C ILE A 984 -29.98 40.98 -37.73
N TYR A 985 -29.87 41.70 -36.61
CA TYR A 985 -29.11 41.27 -35.44
C TYR A 985 -29.91 40.28 -34.58
N PHE A 986 -29.25 39.23 -34.08
CA PHE A 986 -29.91 38.18 -33.30
C PHE A 986 -30.27 38.59 -31.86
N ASP A 987 -29.80 39.75 -31.39
CA ASP A 987 -30.03 40.21 -30.01
C ASP A 987 -31.44 40.75 -29.76
N ALA A 988 -32.20 41.01 -30.83
CA ALA A 988 -33.54 41.64 -30.82
C ALA A 988 -33.62 42.99 -30.08
N LYS A 989 -32.48 43.66 -29.85
CA LYS A 989 -32.37 45.00 -29.25
C LYS A 989 -32.01 46.06 -30.30
N ALA A 990 -31.32 45.67 -31.37
CA ALA A 990 -31.05 46.56 -32.49
C ALA A 990 -32.28 46.70 -33.43
N PRO A 991 -32.66 47.92 -33.84
CA PRO A 991 -33.78 48.12 -34.76
C PRO A 991 -33.39 47.69 -36.19
N ILE A 992 -34.25 46.88 -36.82
CA ILE A 992 -34.06 46.40 -38.20
C ILE A 992 -34.30 47.58 -39.16
N LYS A 993 -33.38 47.81 -40.09
CA LYS A 993 -33.47 48.89 -41.08
C LYS A 993 -33.30 48.31 -42.48
N GLY A 994 -34.32 48.45 -43.31
CA GLY A 994 -34.30 47.95 -44.68
C GLY A 994 -35.03 48.88 -45.64
N VAL A 995 -35.04 48.53 -46.92
CA VAL A 995 -35.82 49.25 -47.94
C VAL A 995 -36.66 48.29 -48.74
N LEU A 996 -37.97 48.50 -48.72
CA LEU A 996 -38.89 47.80 -49.60
C LEU A 996 -38.91 48.51 -50.97
N ALA A 997 -38.62 47.77 -52.04
CA ALA A 997 -38.56 48.29 -53.40
C ALA A 997 -39.41 47.43 -54.35
N PHE A 998 -40.13 48.09 -55.24
CA PHE A 998 -40.95 47.45 -56.28
C PHE A 998 -40.98 48.29 -57.54
N ASP A 999 -41.18 47.65 -58.69
CA ASP A 999 -41.02 48.20 -60.04
C ASP A 999 -42.23 47.75 -60.87
N GLY A 1000 -43.03 48.69 -61.38
CA GLY A 1000 -44.23 48.39 -62.17
C GLY A 1000 -45.37 47.66 -61.45
N LEU A 1001 -45.51 47.81 -60.12
CA LEU A 1001 -46.46 47.07 -59.29
C LEU A 1001 -47.92 47.47 -59.54
N ASP A 1002 -48.84 46.52 -59.79
CA ASP A 1002 -50.28 46.80 -59.87
C ASP A 1002 -50.88 47.05 -58.48
N PHE A 1003 -50.76 48.31 -58.05
CA PHE A 1003 -51.34 48.80 -56.81
C PHE A 1003 -52.89 48.71 -56.80
N GLY A 1004 -53.55 48.56 -57.95
CA GLY A 1004 -54.98 48.28 -58.04
C GLY A 1004 -55.33 46.88 -57.52
N ALA A 1005 -54.55 45.87 -57.88
CA ALA A 1005 -54.68 44.51 -57.36
C ALA A 1005 -54.32 44.43 -55.86
N VAL A 1006 -53.29 45.16 -55.42
CA VAL A 1006 -52.96 45.30 -53.99
C VAL A 1006 -54.14 45.91 -53.22
N VAL A 1007 -54.66 47.07 -53.65
CA VAL A 1007 -55.82 47.73 -53.02
C VAL A 1007 -57.03 46.79 -53.00
N ALA A 1008 -57.31 46.08 -54.09
CA ALA A 1008 -58.40 45.11 -54.18
C ALA A 1008 -58.28 43.96 -53.15
N SER A 1009 -57.06 43.55 -52.79
CA SER A 1009 -56.79 42.51 -51.79
C SER A 1009 -56.92 42.97 -50.33
N THR A 1010 -56.97 44.29 -50.07
CA THR A 1010 -57.04 44.88 -48.72
C THR A 1010 -58.43 45.40 -48.36
N SER A 1011 -58.61 45.80 -47.10
CA SER A 1011 -59.81 46.52 -46.63
C SER A 1011 -60.04 47.88 -47.31
N LEU A 1012 -59.02 48.45 -47.98
CA LEU A 1012 -59.12 49.72 -48.70
C LEU A 1012 -60.08 49.66 -49.89
N ASN A 1013 -60.38 48.47 -50.43
CA ASN A 1013 -61.32 48.28 -51.55
C ASN A 1013 -62.75 48.79 -51.29
N LYS A 1014 -63.13 49.04 -50.03
CA LYS A 1014 -64.41 49.66 -49.62
C LYS A 1014 -64.38 51.20 -49.62
N SER A 1015 -63.18 51.78 -49.64
CA SER A 1015 -62.92 53.20 -49.39
C SER A 1015 -62.31 53.92 -50.60
N MET A 1016 -61.56 53.19 -51.43
CA MET A 1016 -60.98 53.66 -52.67
C MET A 1016 -60.93 52.54 -53.71
N SER A 1017 -60.82 52.92 -54.99
CA SER A 1017 -60.30 52.03 -56.03
C SER A 1017 -59.17 52.71 -56.80
N PHE A 1018 -58.24 51.89 -57.29
CA PHE A 1018 -57.03 52.33 -57.99
C PHE A 1018 -56.83 51.48 -59.24
N LYS A 1019 -56.28 52.09 -60.29
CA LYS A 1019 -55.85 51.42 -61.53
C LYS A 1019 -54.61 52.11 -62.07
N GLY A 1020 -53.51 51.39 -62.13
CA GLY A 1020 -52.24 51.86 -62.64
C GLY A 1020 -51.09 51.06 -62.04
N HIS A 1021 -49.88 51.32 -62.51
CA HIS A 1021 -48.67 50.71 -62.00
C HIS A 1021 -47.82 51.76 -61.29
N MET A 1022 -47.17 51.36 -60.20
CA MET A 1022 -46.32 52.21 -59.40
C MET A 1022 -44.97 51.56 -59.12
N THR A 1023 -43.92 52.36 -59.16
CA THR A 1023 -42.58 52.05 -58.67
C THR A 1023 -42.37 52.75 -57.33
N GLY A 1024 -41.68 52.08 -56.40
CA GLY A 1024 -41.50 52.59 -55.03
C GLY A 1024 -40.18 52.21 -54.40
N HIS A 1025 -39.69 53.09 -53.53
CA HIS A 1025 -38.50 52.92 -52.70
C HIS A 1025 -38.86 53.41 -51.29
N LEU A 1026 -39.10 52.47 -50.38
CA LEU A 1026 -39.69 52.70 -49.06
C LEU A 1026 -38.73 52.26 -47.94
N PRO A 1027 -37.84 53.12 -47.45
CA PRO A 1027 -37.01 52.83 -46.29
C PRO A 1027 -37.87 52.71 -45.04
N PHE A 1028 -37.60 51.69 -44.23
CA PHE A 1028 -38.30 51.43 -42.98
C PHE A 1028 -37.33 51.14 -41.83
N VAL A 1029 -37.83 51.37 -40.62
CA VAL A 1029 -37.21 51.02 -39.35
C VAL A 1029 -38.24 50.24 -38.53
N TYR A 1030 -37.89 49.03 -38.13
CA TYR A 1030 -38.70 48.20 -37.24
C TYR A 1030 -38.02 48.10 -35.87
N ASP A 1031 -38.70 48.59 -34.83
CA ASP A 1031 -38.14 48.73 -33.48
C ASP A 1031 -39.19 48.44 -32.41
N GLN A 1032 -38.83 47.63 -31.40
CA GLN A 1032 -39.70 47.21 -30.27
C GLN A 1032 -41.09 46.65 -30.67
N GLY A 1033 -41.25 46.15 -31.90
CA GLY A 1033 -42.52 45.65 -32.45
C GLY A 1033 -43.23 46.60 -33.41
N HIS A 1034 -42.79 47.86 -33.48
CA HIS A 1034 -43.41 48.93 -34.25
C HIS A 1034 -42.72 49.16 -35.59
N LEU A 1035 -43.48 49.41 -36.66
CA LEU A 1035 -42.95 49.69 -38.00
C LEU A 1035 -43.07 51.18 -38.36
N LYS A 1036 -41.95 51.83 -38.66
CA LYS A 1036 -41.88 53.23 -39.12
C LYS A 1036 -41.31 53.31 -40.53
N PHE A 1037 -41.91 54.12 -41.40
CA PHE A 1037 -41.34 54.46 -42.71
C PHE A 1037 -40.64 55.83 -42.66
N VAL A 1038 -39.50 55.97 -43.33
CA VAL A 1038 -38.66 57.17 -43.28
C VAL A 1038 -38.28 57.58 -44.71
N ASP A 1039 -38.74 58.76 -45.13
CA ASP A 1039 -38.58 59.34 -46.47
C ASP A 1039 -38.87 58.37 -47.64
N GLY A 1040 -39.87 57.50 -47.45
CA GLY A 1040 -40.35 56.61 -48.50
C GLY A 1040 -40.96 57.38 -49.67
N THR A 1041 -40.75 56.89 -50.89
CA THR A 1041 -41.25 57.48 -52.13
C THR A 1041 -41.95 56.43 -53.00
N MET A 1042 -43.01 56.84 -53.69
CA MET A 1042 -43.65 56.05 -54.76
C MET A 1042 -44.05 56.99 -55.91
N GLN A 1043 -43.95 56.50 -57.14
CA GLN A 1043 -44.28 57.25 -58.36
C GLN A 1043 -45.08 56.35 -59.31
N SER A 1044 -45.96 56.93 -60.13
CA SER A 1044 -46.67 56.21 -61.18
C SER A 1044 -45.84 56.04 -62.45
N ASP A 1045 -45.74 54.82 -62.96
CA ASP A 1045 -44.98 54.50 -64.19
C ASP A 1045 -45.71 54.92 -65.47
N ALA A 1046 -47.04 55.02 -65.38
CA ALA A 1046 -47.93 55.40 -66.46
C ALA A 1046 -49.19 56.13 -65.93
N PRO A 1047 -49.87 56.94 -66.76
CA PRO A 1047 -51.16 57.52 -66.42
C PRO A 1047 -52.20 56.47 -66.01
N GLY A 1048 -53.02 56.80 -65.01
CA GLY A 1048 -53.96 55.86 -64.39
C GLY A 1048 -55.18 56.54 -63.78
N GLN A 1049 -55.94 55.81 -62.97
CA GLN A 1049 -57.18 56.28 -62.36
C GLN A 1049 -57.23 55.96 -60.86
N ILE A 1050 -57.58 56.96 -60.05
CA ILE A 1050 -57.83 56.82 -58.61
C ILE A 1050 -59.20 57.42 -58.27
N SER A 1051 -59.96 56.67 -57.48
CA SER A 1051 -61.31 57.03 -57.02
C SER A 1051 -61.38 56.87 -55.52
N ILE A 1052 -61.45 57.98 -54.78
CA ILE A 1052 -61.63 57.98 -53.32
C ILE A 1052 -63.11 58.23 -53.03
N TYR A 1053 -63.80 57.26 -52.41
CA TYR A 1053 -65.23 57.38 -52.16
C TYR A 1053 -65.51 58.34 -50.99
N ARG A 1054 -66.57 59.16 -51.11
CA ARG A 1054 -66.96 60.14 -50.06
C ARG A 1054 -67.13 59.53 -48.66
N THR A 1055 -67.53 58.25 -48.60
CA THR A 1055 -67.67 57.48 -47.36
C THR A 1055 -66.36 57.28 -46.59
N ALA A 1056 -65.21 57.27 -47.29
CA ALA A 1056 -63.90 57.13 -46.65
C ALA A 1056 -63.50 58.39 -45.86
N VAL A 1057 -63.78 59.57 -46.42
CA VAL A 1057 -63.29 60.86 -45.88
C VAL A 1057 -64.22 61.43 -44.79
N THR A 1058 -65.47 60.98 -44.74
CA THR A 1058 -66.47 61.43 -43.75
C THR A 1058 -66.48 60.61 -42.45
N GLY A 1059 -65.65 59.57 -42.34
CA GLY A 1059 -65.58 58.69 -41.16
C GLY A 1059 -64.61 59.14 -40.05
N VAL A 1060 -63.76 60.13 -40.28
CA VAL A 1060 -62.70 60.54 -39.33
C VAL A 1060 -63.22 61.64 -38.40
N ASN A 1061 -63.44 61.31 -37.12
CA ASN A 1061 -63.74 62.31 -36.10
C ASN A 1061 -62.44 62.98 -35.62
N THR A 1062 -62.24 64.24 -36.02
CA THR A 1062 -60.95 64.97 -35.92
C THR A 1062 -60.49 65.32 -34.49
N ALA A 1063 -61.17 64.82 -33.47
CA ALA A 1063 -60.82 64.96 -32.06
C ALA A 1063 -60.23 63.69 -31.40
N THR A 1064 -60.38 62.50 -32.01
CA THR A 1064 -60.00 61.22 -31.36
C THR A 1064 -59.32 60.17 -32.27
N GLY A 1065 -59.25 60.36 -33.58
CA GLY A 1065 -58.44 59.53 -34.50
C GLY A 1065 -58.95 58.11 -34.82
N THR A 1066 -59.77 57.51 -33.96
CA THR A 1066 -60.31 56.14 -34.09
C THR A 1066 -61.24 55.96 -35.31
N VAL A 1067 -61.09 54.86 -36.04
CA VAL A 1067 -61.96 54.49 -37.19
C VAL A 1067 -62.86 53.30 -36.84
N THR A 1068 -64.16 53.56 -36.61
CA THR A 1068 -65.14 52.49 -36.31
C THR A 1068 -65.64 51.80 -37.58
N SER A 1069 -65.49 50.49 -37.69
CA SER A 1069 -65.76 49.70 -38.91
C SER A 1069 -67.22 49.33 -39.18
N ASP A 1070 -68.16 49.66 -38.28
CA ASP A 1070 -69.58 49.32 -38.39
C ASP A 1070 -70.35 50.25 -39.35
N ALA A 1071 -70.21 49.99 -40.65
CA ALA A 1071 -71.04 50.60 -41.68
C ALA A 1071 -72.48 50.03 -41.66
N PRO A 1072 -73.53 50.86 -41.43
CA PRO A 1072 -74.92 50.40 -41.56
C PRO A 1072 -75.24 49.96 -43.00
N SER A 1073 -76.14 48.99 -43.15
CA SER A 1073 -76.54 48.51 -44.48
C SER A 1073 -77.16 49.61 -45.35
N ALA A 1074 -77.01 49.48 -46.67
CA ALA A 1074 -77.44 50.50 -47.63
C ALA A 1074 -78.93 50.90 -47.52
N THR A 1075 -79.79 50.00 -47.03
CA THR A 1075 -81.21 50.27 -46.74
C THR A 1075 -81.42 51.20 -45.54
N ALA A 1076 -80.55 51.17 -44.52
CA ALA A 1076 -80.60 52.10 -43.39
C ALA A 1076 -80.10 53.51 -43.78
N ALA A 1077 -78.99 53.57 -44.55
CA ALA A 1077 -78.44 54.83 -45.04
C ALA A 1077 -79.42 55.62 -45.93
N LEU A 1078 -80.20 54.91 -46.75
CA LEU A 1078 -81.23 55.53 -47.60
C LEU A 1078 -82.42 56.07 -46.78
N ALA A 1079 -82.83 55.38 -45.71
CA ALA A 1079 -83.87 55.84 -44.80
C ALA A 1079 -83.45 57.12 -44.04
N ALA A 1080 -82.20 57.19 -43.57
CA ALA A 1080 -81.66 58.37 -42.91
C ALA A 1080 -81.59 59.59 -43.84
N LYS A 1081 -81.05 59.41 -45.06
CA LYS A 1081 -81.03 60.47 -46.09
C LYS A 1081 -82.41 61.04 -46.40
N ASN A 1082 -83.42 60.16 -46.54
CA ASN A 1082 -84.78 60.58 -46.84
C ASN A 1082 -85.48 61.30 -45.66
N ALA A 1083 -85.06 61.05 -44.41
CA ALA A 1083 -85.56 61.77 -43.24
C ALA A 1083 -84.91 63.17 -43.09
N GLN A 1084 -83.64 63.33 -43.45
CA GLN A 1084 -82.93 64.61 -43.34
C GLN A 1084 -83.15 65.54 -44.55
N ALA A 1085 -83.55 65.02 -45.71
CA ALA A 1085 -83.85 65.82 -46.91
C ALA A 1085 -85.09 66.73 -46.81
N ALA A 1086 -85.80 66.74 -45.68
CA ALA A 1086 -87.08 67.43 -45.49
C ALA A 1086 -87.04 68.65 -44.55
N ALA A 1087 -85.92 68.95 -43.89
CA ALA A 1087 -85.86 70.02 -42.88
C ALA A 1087 -84.52 70.79 -42.88
N ALA A 1088 -84.63 72.12 -43.00
CA ALA A 1088 -83.56 73.13 -42.97
C ALA A 1088 -82.47 73.03 -44.07
N ALA A 1089 -81.98 74.20 -44.48
CA ALA A 1089 -80.72 74.29 -45.22
C ALA A 1089 -79.58 74.14 -44.21
N ASP A 1090 -78.66 73.19 -44.44
CA ASP A 1090 -77.53 72.92 -43.58
C ASP A 1090 -76.60 74.16 -43.50
N PRO A 1091 -76.42 74.80 -42.32
CA PRO A 1091 -75.51 75.94 -42.16
C PRO A 1091 -74.04 75.59 -42.37
N ALA A 1092 -73.68 74.30 -42.38
CA ALA A 1092 -72.34 73.79 -42.62
C ALA A 1092 -72.10 73.31 -44.07
N PHE A 1093 -73.09 73.41 -44.97
CA PHE A 1093 -72.91 73.01 -46.37
C PHE A 1093 -71.88 73.91 -47.06
N ASN A 1094 -70.66 73.40 -47.20
CA ASN A 1094 -69.57 74.07 -47.90
C ASN A 1094 -69.50 73.58 -49.36
N PRO A 1095 -69.86 74.41 -50.36
CA PRO A 1095 -69.87 74.00 -51.77
C PRO A 1095 -68.46 73.71 -52.30
N PHE A 1096 -67.41 74.36 -51.75
CA PHE A 1096 -66.02 74.08 -52.12
C PHE A 1096 -65.58 72.70 -51.62
N GLN A 1097 -66.09 72.26 -50.46
CA GLN A 1097 -65.84 70.94 -49.91
C GLN A 1097 -66.62 69.86 -50.69
N ASP A 1098 -67.87 70.14 -51.09
CA ASP A 1098 -68.63 69.23 -51.95
C ASP A 1098 -67.98 69.04 -53.33
N LEU A 1099 -67.50 70.13 -53.94
CA LEU A 1099 -66.72 70.11 -55.19
C LEU A 1099 -65.38 69.39 -55.03
N ALA A 1100 -64.69 69.55 -53.89
CA ALA A 1100 -63.45 68.81 -53.59
C ALA A 1100 -63.70 67.30 -53.46
N TYR A 1101 -64.79 66.89 -52.80
CA TYR A 1101 -65.17 65.47 -52.74
C TYR A 1101 -65.51 64.91 -54.13
N GLN A 1102 -66.22 65.65 -54.98
CA GLN A 1102 -66.45 65.23 -56.36
C GLN A 1102 -65.13 65.11 -57.14
N ALA A 1103 -64.22 66.07 -56.99
CA ALA A 1103 -62.91 66.05 -57.64
C ALA A 1103 -62.10 64.80 -57.29
N MET A 1104 -62.19 64.29 -56.06
CA MET A 1104 -61.48 63.08 -55.60
C MET A 1104 -62.16 61.75 -56.00
N GLU A 1105 -63.42 61.77 -56.43
CA GLU A 1105 -64.20 60.54 -56.66
C GLU A 1105 -63.87 59.86 -58.00
N TYR A 1106 -63.39 60.60 -59.01
CA TYR A 1106 -62.95 60.06 -60.31
C TYR A 1106 -61.78 60.87 -60.90
N VAL A 1107 -60.58 60.75 -60.32
CA VAL A 1107 -59.35 61.38 -60.85
C VAL A 1107 -58.70 60.42 -61.85
N THR A 1108 -58.54 60.86 -63.09
CA THR A 1108 -57.53 60.29 -64.00
C THR A 1108 -56.26 61.13 -63.84
N TYR A 1109 -55.14 60.48 -63.48
CA TYR A 1109 -53.87 61.16 -63.23
C TYR A 1109 -52.90 60.96 -64.40
N ASP A 1110 -52.20 62.04 -64.76
CA ASP A 1110 -51.08 62.01 -65.71
C ASP A 1110 -49.75 61.72 -64.98
N GLN A 1111 -49.64 62.18 -63.73
CA GLN A 1111 -48.53 61.93 -62.81
C GLN A 1111 -49.07 61.83 -61.37
N LEU A 1112 -48.62 60.81 -60.64
CA LEU A 1112 -48.91 60.60 -59.23
C LEU A 1112 -47.59 60.36 -58.49
N ASP A 1113 -47.29 61.24 -57.53
CA ASP A 1113 -46.18 61.10 -56.60
C ASP A 1113 -46.73 60.90 -55.17
N ALA A 1114 -46.06 60.07 -54.37
CA ALA A 1114 -46.38 59.87 -52.96
C ALA A 1114 -45.11 59.90 -52.10
N ARG A 1115 -45.18 60.53 -50.93
CA ARG A 1115 -44.16 60.45 -49.88
C ARG A 1115 -44.74 59.82 -48.61
N LEU A 1116 -44.00 58.91 -47.99
CA LEU A 1116 -44.40 58.15 -46.82
C LEU A 1116 -43.43 58.45 -45.66
N ASN A 1117 -43.96 59.03 -44.58
CA ASN A 1117 -43.17 59.35 -43.39
C ASN A 1117 -43.99 59.08 -42.12
N SER A 1118 -43.47 58.22 -41.24
CA SER A 1118 -44.04 57.99 -39.91
C SER A 1118 -43.64 59.10 -38.94
N ARG A 1119 -44.59 59.57 -38.13
CA ARG A 1119 -44.37 60.53 -37.05
C ARG A 1119 -44.02 59.80 -35.74
N ASP A 1120 -43.58 60.55 -34.72
CA ASP A 1120 -43.19 60.00 -33.41
C ASP A 1120 -44.34 59.32 -32.66
N ASP A 1121 -45.59 59.70 -32.97
CA ASP A 1121 -46.84 59.11 -32.47
C ASP A 1121 -47.28 57.84 -33.26
N LEU A 1122 -46.38 57.26 -34.06
CA LEU A 1122 -46.58 56.05 -34.86
C LEU A 1122 -47.64 56.15 -35.97
N ILE A 1123 -48.15 57.35 -36.23
CA ILE A 1123 -49.00 57.64 -37.38
C ILE A 1123 -48.14 57.72 -38.65
N LEU A 1124 -48.41 56.84 -39.62
CA LEU A 1124 -47.90 56.98 -40.98
C LEU A 1124 -48.62 58.12 -41.67
N ASN A 1125 -47.89 59.16 -42.08
CA ASN A 1125 -48.42 60.24 -42.90
C ASN A 1125 -48.06 59.97 -44.38
N ILE A 1126 -49.06 59.71 -45.21
CA ILE A 1126 -48.88 59.55 -46.66
C ILE A 1126 -49.27 60.87 -47.34
N ASN A 1127 -48.29 61.53 -47.94
CA ASN A 1127 -48.46 62.78 -48.67
C ASN A 1127 -48.48 62.51 -50.17
N PHE A 1128 -49.67 62.44 -50.76
CA PHE A 1128 -49.85 62.32 -52.21
C PHE A 1128 -49.84 63.70 -52.88
N HIS A 1129 -49.13 63.81 -54.00
CA HIS A 1129 -49.28 64.88 -55.01
C HIS A 1129 -49.84 64.24 -56.27
N ILE A 1130 -51.13 64.46 -56.52
CA ILE A 1130 -51.86 63.89 -57.66
C ILE A 1130 -52.06 64.99 -58.70
N LYS A 1131 -51.66 64.76 -59.95
CA LYS A 1131 -51.81 65.70 -61.05
C LYS A 1131 -52.51 65.07 -62.25
N GLY A 1132 -53.64 65.64 -62.64
CA GLY A 1132 -54.40 65.17 -63.80
C GLY A 1132 -55.73 65.90 -63.93
N TYR A 1133 -56.83 65.16 -64.12
CA TYR A 1133 -58.15 65.73 -64.38
C TYR A 1133 -59.31 64.84 -63.90
N PHE A 1134 -60.46 65.46 -63.64
CA PHE A 1134 -61.70 64.77 -63.27
C PHE A 1134 -62.36 64.11 -64.49
N ASP A 1135 -62.52 62.79 -64.48
CA ASP A 1135 -63.05 62.01 -65.60
C ASP A 1135 -64.18 61.03 -65.15
N PRO A 1136 -65.37 61.55 -64.85
CA PRO A 1136 -66.49 60.74 -64.36
C PRO A 1136 -67.06 59.81 -65.46
N PRO A 1137 -67.70 58.67 -65.10
CA PRO A 1137 -68.22 57.69 -66.05
C PRO A 1137 -69.21 58.21 -67.11
N HIS A 1138 -69.83 59.37 -66.87
CA HIS A 1138 -70.69 60.09 -67.80
C HIS A 1138 -70.30 61.57 -67.81
N GLN A 1139 -70.25 62.21 -69.00
CA GLN A 1139 -69.80 63.60 -69.12
C GLN A 1139 -70.71 64.58 -68.36
N GLN A 1140 -70.12 65.31 -67.41
CA GLN A 1140 -70.80 66.30 -66.58
C GLN A 1140 -70.52 67.72 -67.07
N LYS A 1141 -71.51 68.62 -66.92
CA LYS A 1141 -71.41 70.05 -67.25
C LYS A 1141 -72.00 70.87 -66.12
N ALA A 1142 -71.25 71.85 -65.61
CA ALA A 1142 -71.68 72.70 -64.51
C ALA A 1142 -72.80 73.66 -64.96
N ASN A 1143 -74.04 73.33 -64.63
CA ASN A 1143 -75.22 74.14 -64.94
C ASN A 1143 -75.61 75.03 -63.75
N ILE A 1144 -74.98 76.22 -63.64
CA ILE A 1144 -75.35 77.21 -62.63
C ILE A 1144 -76.59 77.98 -63.12
N SER A 1145 -77.66 78.02 -62.31
CA SER A 1145 -78.83 78.85 -62.60
C SER A 1145 -78.46 80.33 -62.46
N LEU A 1146 -78.80 81.12 -63.49
CA LEU A 1146 -78.57 82.57 -63.51
C LEU A 1146 -79.20 83.29 -62.29
N PHE A 1147 -80.33 82.76 -61.80
CA PHE A 1147 -81.03 83.29 -60.63
C PHE A 1147 -80.31 83.00 -59.30
N ASP A 1148 -79.62 81.85 -59.20
CA ASP A 1148 -78.82 81.50 -58.02
C ASP A 1148 -77.49 82.25 -58.00
N TYR A 1149 -76.89 82.51 -59.16
CA TYR A 1149 -75.67 83.32 -59.28
C TYR A 1149 -75.91 84.77 -58.82
N ILE A 1150 -76.94 85.44 -59.38
CA ILE A 1150 -77.27 86.84 -59.08
C ILE A 1150 -77.72 87.04 -57.62
N SER A 1151 -78.38 86.04 -57.02
CA SER A 1151 -78.85 86.13 -55.62
C SER A 1151 -77.79 85.79 -54.56
N GLY A 1152 -76.55 85.45 -54.96
CA GLY A 1152 -75.48 85.02 -54.06
C GLY A 1152 -75.69 83.63 -53.44
N LYS A 1153 -76.81 82.96 -53.74
CA LYS A 1153 -77.17 81.65 -53.18
C LYS A 1153 -76.63 80.45 -53.96
N TRP A 1154 -75.87 80.68 -55.03
CA TRP A 1154 -75.14 79.62 -55.74
C TRP A 1154 -74.17 78.86 -54.82
N LEU A 1155 -73.70 79.49 -53.74
CA LEU A 1155 -72.89 78.86 -52.69
C LEU A 1155 -73.68 77.93 -51.73
N GLN A 1156 -75.01 77.80 -51.90
CA GLN A 1156 -75.89 77.03 -51.01
C GLN A 1156 -76.51 75.80 -51.70
N LYS A 1157 -75.95 75.36 -52.83
CA LYS A 1157 -76.40 74.18 -53.59
C LYS A 1157 -75.21 73.36 -54.07
N PRO A 1158 -75.33 72.02 -54.19
CA PRO A 1158 -74.31 71.20 -54.84
C PRO A 1158 -74.23 71.55 -56.33
N ILE A 1159 -73.01 71.73 -56.83
CA ILE A 1159 -72.69 72.02 -58.23
C ILE A 1159 -71.90 70.82 -58.76
N THR A 1160 -72.29 70.27 -59.91
CA THR A 1160 -71.56 69.15 -60.55
C THR A 1160 -70.27 69.65 -61.20
N LEU A 1161 -69.13 69.11 -60.80
CA LEU A 1161 -67.84 69.41 -61.38
C LEU A 1161 -67.80 69.01 -62.88
N PRO A 1162 -67.39 69.88 -63.81
CA PRO A 1162 -67.40 69.53 -65.22
C PRO A 1162 -66.26 68.55 -65.58
N SER A 1163 -66.53 67.61 -66.49
CA SER A 1163 -65.52 66.65 -66.95
C SER A 1163 -64.31 67.35 -67.60
N ARG A 1164 -63.12 66.79 -67.39
CA ARG A 1164 -61.81 67.38 -67.73
C ARG A 1164 -61.51 68.72 -67.04
N THR A 1165 -62.11 68.97 -65.87
CA THR A 1165 -61.53 69.96 -64.95
C THR A 1165 -60.13 69.50 -64.55
N PRO A 1166 -59.07 70.32 -64.72
CA PRO A 1166 -57.74 69.98 -64.24
C PRO A 1166 -57.73 69.95 -62.71
N VAL A 1167 -57.10 68.93 -62.14
CA VAL A 1167 -57.09 68.62 -60.72
C VAL A 1167 -55.65 68.40 -60.30
N GLU A 1168 -55.16 69.26 -59.41
CA GLU A 1168 -53.87 69.11 -58.72
C GLU A 1168 -54.17 69.07 -57.23
N LEU A 1169 -53.93 67.91 -56.60
CA LEU A 1169 -54.30 67.62 -55.22
C LEU A 1169 -53.05 67.32 -54.39
N TYR A 1170 -52.98 67.97 -53.23
CA TYR A 1170 -52.08 67.61 -52.14
C TYR A 1170 -52.93 66.99 -51.04
N LEU A 1171 -52.76 65.69 -50.81
CA LEU A 1171 -53.54 64.91 -49.84
C LEU A 1171 -52.60 64.34 -48.79
N GLU A 1172 -52.70 64.84 -47.56
CA GLU A 1172 -52.09 64.20 -46.39
C GLU A 1172 -53.08 63.19 -45.80
N MET A 1173 -52.67 61.92 -45.75
CA MET A 1173 -53.45 60.83 -45.18
C MET A 1173 -52.72 60.26 -43.94
N PRO A 1174 -53.10 60.67 -42.73
CA PRO A 1174 -52.64 60.05 -41.49
C PRO A 1174 -53.31 58.68 -41.29
N ILE A 1175 -52.51 57.64 -41.09
CA ILE A 1175 -52.94 56.26 -40.86
C ILE A 1175 -52.25 55.73 -39.60
N ASN A 1176 -53.02 55.23 -38.63
CA ASN A 1176 -52.48 54.56 -37.46
C ASN A 1176 -52.04 53.14 -37.83
N LEU A 1177 -50.74 52.93 -38.04
CA LEU A 1177 -50.21 51.67 -38.57
C LEU A 1177 -50.34 50.53 -37.55
N ASP A 1178 -50.10 50.82 -36.27
CA ASP A 1178 -50.20 49.86 -35.18
C ASP A 1178 -51.64 49.39 -34.95
N GLU A 1179 -52.63 50.27 -35.02
CA GLU A 1179 -54.05 49.90 -34.87
C GLU A 1179 -54.47 48.95 -36.00
N MET A 1180 -54.02 49.20 -37.24
CA MET A 1180 -54.23 48.27 -38.37
C MET A 1180 -53.51 46.92 -38.17
N LEU A 1181 -52.24 46.92 -37.73
CA LEU A 1181 -51.47 45.68 -37.50
C LEU A 1181 -52.03 44.85 -36.33
N ASN A 1182 -52.48 45.52 -35.25
CA ASN A 1182 -53.12 44.87 -34.11
C ASN A 1182 -54.50 44.33 -34.46
N ASP A 1183 -55.33 45.04 -35.24
CA ASP A 1183 -56.63 44.49 -35.67
C ASP A 1183 -56.44 43.33 -36.65
N LEU A 1184 -55.47 43.41 -37.58
CA LEU A 1184 -55.14 42.29 -38.49
C LEU A 1184 -54.68 41.04 -37.73
N THR A 1185 -53.80 41.18 -36.75
CA THR A 1185 -53.37 40.03 -35.91
C THR A 1185 -54.52 39.51 -35.03
N ASN A 1186 -55.37 40.37 -34.46
CA ASN A 1186 -56.56 39.95 -33.71
C ASN A 1186 -57.61 39.25 -34.59
N ILE A 1187 -57.78 39.68 -35.85
CA ILE A 1187 -58.66 39.02 -36.84
C ILE A 1187 -58.09 37.65 -37.22
N ASN A 1188 -56.79 37.57 -37.51
CA ASN A 1188 -56.15 36.31 -37.89
C ASN A 1188 -56.13 35.30 -36.73
N LEU A 1189 -55.92 35.74 -35.48
CA LEU A 1189 -56.07 34.91 -34.28
C LEU A 1189 -57.49 34.34 -34.12
N ARG A 1190 -58.53 35.15 -34.39
CA ARG A 1190 -59.94 34.69 -34.35
C ARG A 1190 -60.30 33.76 -35.50
N THR A 1191 -59.64 33.91 -36.65
CA THR A 1191 -59.90 33.11 -37.87
C THR A 1191 -59.19 31.76 -37.80
N ALA A 1192 -57.94 31.72 -37.33
CA ALA A 1192 -57.16 30.50 -37.12
C ALA A 1192 -57.71 29.58 -36.02
N GLN A 1193 -58.56 30.10 -35.11
CA GLN A 1193 -59.23 29.30 -34.08
C GLN A 1193 -60.46 28.51 -34.58
N LYS A 1194 -60.85 28.63 -35.86
CA LYS A 1194 -61.84 27.73 -36.46
C LYS A 1194 -61.15 26.65 -37.30
N PRO A 1195 -61.26 25.36 -36.94
CA PRO A 1195 -60.93 24.29 -37.87
C PRO A 1195 -61.92 24.30 -39.05
N GLN A 1196 -61.43 23.87 -40.22
CA GLN A 1196 -62.26 23.29 -41.29
C GLN A 1196 -62.39 21.78 -41.07
#